data_AF-A0A4Z0A0W8-F1
#
_entry.id   AF-A0A4Z0A0W8-F1
#
_cell.length_a   1.000
_cell.length_b   1.000
_cell.length_c   1.000
_cell.angle_alpha   90.00
_cell.angle_beta   90.00
_cell.angle_gamma   90.00
#
_symmetry.space_group_name_H-M   'P 1'
#
loop_
_entity.id
_entity.type
_entity.pdbx_description
1 polymer ?
#
loop_
_entity_poly.entity_id
_entity_poly.type
_entity_poly.pdbx_seq_one_letter_code
_entity_poly.pdbx_strand_id
1 'polypeptide(L)'
;MYRELYRRRVVVANALKALRWLFFMGLRGQQAFPVLALEPSIVEDVVEGGEGTSTPMLTVAGLPRKDLESHIAKTNKHLSDLAVQRAEGLRRDWATPRAVRVGDELEEGQGAEWPGPEQGAVLPEEACFRCSFPRRRGFVPQRVTPGRDRQSVREDLKSEELWSPSDLVVSVYNTEDGSDMRELKTSLTRSLCNQVFTQPIHWLKATDFPETATHAIDFGSGGISGIGPMTARNLDGRGVRVIVARDKGKGDAELYSVQGVKYEQLWVKKWSLSLVKTSNGRIHIDAPFTRLLGKPPIMVAGMMPTTVKAGFVSAVLSAGYHVELAGGGHYSPAALRAKVTEIQSKIPAGVSLTLNALYINPRQFGFQSPLWQEMRKEGLPIEGFCVAADIPTTEKAAKIIESLASAGASGTFPSSLAPLTASNKFNGCAGGHHSCEDFHQPILSTYSSIRQHSNISLVGGFGFGGADDLWPYLTGDWSKEYGVRPMPFDGSLFASRVIVAKEAHTCSSVKDLIVTASGGDDAKWEGTYAKHGPALVRFMYVAHEECWVNLSLRNMMGDWLRRIEEQFAGVNGGGPKASILPSFSLLDKPDAFVQEFFKAYPLATEQLLASEDQAYFLTIVQRPGQKLVRFIPILDAMFEVWFKMDSLWAAEDIEAVFHQDPQRVCILQGPVAVKHSEVKDKPINGSEVKDKPINGMLNNITSILADKLLQCLYGSDKSKVPVIDYLGTKPGDTSPVPGVQIAQQGDDVALSMSSVVPDKAAWLQFLAVTELNWWHALLSSVNIVRGHSYVDNPLRCLFAPRKNQKVVLTVDGGVPAKVMLFGAARSHGAHNGQFKAVEVTYDAACCAIDVTIFENCRNTSVPLNLKFQYEPSQPYVPIYEVRNDLIKDFYWCLWFGDNEVMPQLDVRETFYSPEVTITAADIETFCGVPMDFAIVTDWQAIMKTIFSASVDGDLLKLVHLSNGFKIVPGSNVGKTVKAQGYVTVDGKPVIEVSSAFLYRGRFNNYENIYENTFETVEEPDYLIELNNDAAVGVLQFKEWFKWDDETKPLQAGTGLIFRLKSEVTYKDKVNYRSVSVAGDAFVRNQFKRLVKVGLVEFERDDCQCNPVVTYLQCTINPSRISKMFNDAALREVVDTILHCTGCLLEIVNYMGSNSHRRVNNTSSAASSCRGELRCCTQL
;
A
#
# COMPACT_ATOMS: atom_id res chain seq x y z
N MET A 1 18.77 -11.35 -63.54
CA MET A 1 19.73 -11.88 -64.55
C MET A 1 21.03 -11.07 -64.72
N TYR A 2 21.30 -10.26 -65.76
CA TYR A 2 22.70 -9.82 -66.04
C TYR A 2 23.40 -9.07 -64.89
N ARG A 3 22.77 -8.04 -64.30
CA ARG A 3 23.28 -7.34 -63.09
C ARG A 3 23.47 -8.28 -61.88
N GLU A 4 22.73 -9.37 -61.83
CA GLU A 4 22.71 -10.33 -60.73
C GLU A 4 23.80 -11.38 -60.89
N LEU A 5 24.03 -11.89 -62.11
CA LEU A 5 25.19 -12.71 -62.46
C LEU A 5 26.50 -11.95 -62.22
N TYR A 6 26.53 -10.65 -62.55
CA TYR A 6 27.64 -9.76 -62.23
C TYR A 6 27.85 -9.64 -60.71
N ARG A 7 26.80 -9.32 -59.93
CA ARG A 7 26.86 -9.29 -58.46
C ARG A 7 27.35 -10.60 -57.86
N ARG A 8 26.84 -11.77 -58.31
CA ARG A 8 27.30 -13.08 -57.83
C ARG A 8 28.79 -13.31 -58.13
N ARG A 9 29.29 -12.92 -59.32
CA ARG A 9 30.73 -12.99 -59.64
C ARG A 9 31.58 -12.08 -58.74
N VAL A 10 31.15 -10.84 -58.47
CA VAL A 10 31.87 -9.91 -57.58
C VAL A 10 31.91 -10.43 -56.13
N VAL A 11 30.80 -10.95 -55.61
CA VAL A 11 30.73 -11.54 -54.25
C VAL A 11 31.66 -12.74 -54.14
N VAL A 12 31.64 -13.66 -55.11
CA VAL A 12 32.54 -14.84 -55.12
C VAL A 12 34.01 -14.43 -55.23
N ALA A 13 34.35 -13.43 -56.06
CA ALA A 13 35.72 -12.92 -56.18
C ALA A 13 36.24 -12.32 -54.86
N ASN A 14 35.42 -11.52 -54.16
CA ASN A 14 35.79 -10.97 -52.86
C ASN A 14 35.82 -12.02 -51.75
N ALA A 15 34.94 -13.03 -51.78
CA ALA A 15 35.02 -14.18 -50.87
C ALA A 15 36.31 -14.98 -51.07
N LEU A 16 36.76 -15.20 -52.32
CA LEU A 16 38.04 -15.85 -52.61
C LEU A 16 39.25 -15.04 -52.12
N LYS A 17 39.23 -13.71 -52.27
CA LYS A 17 40.25 -12.81 -51.68
C LYS A 17 40.28 -12.95 -50.15
N ALA A 18 39.12 -12.91 -49.50
CA ALA A 18 39.00 -13.04 -48.05
C ALA A 18 39.46 -14.41 -47.54
N LEU A 19 39.10 -15.50 -48.23
CA LEU A 19 39.55 -16.85 -47.89
C LEU A 19 41.07 -17.00 -48.06
N ARG A 20 41.67 -16.46 -49.13
CA ARG A 20 43.13 -16.45 -49.32
C ARG A 20 43.84 -15.67 -48.21
N TRP A 21 43.32 -14.50 -47.84
CA TRP A 21 43.85 -13.68 -46.75
C TRP A 21 43.79 -14.42 -45.41
N LEU A 22 42.61 -14.88 -45.01
CA LEU A 22 42.39 -15.61 -43.75
C LEU A 22 43.17 -16.93 -43.69
N PHE A 23 43.35 -17.63 -44.82
CA PHE A 23 44.18 -18.82 -44.90
C PHE A 23 45.66 -18.51 -44.62
N PHE A 24 46.25 -17.49 -45.27
CA PHE A 24 47.66 -17.15 -45.03
C PHE A 24 47.89 -16.55 -43.65
N MET A 25 46.94 -15.78 -43.11
CA MET A 25 46.97 -15.39 -41.70
C MET A 25 46.98 -16.62 -40.80
N GLY A 26 46.04 -17.56 -41.03
CA GLY A 26 45.90 -18.83 -40.33
C GLY A 26 47.16 -19.68 -40.34
N LEU A 27 47.81 -19.79 -41.51
CA LEU A 27 49.06 -20.51 -41.67
C LEU A 27 50.20 -19.84 -40.90
N ARG A 28 50.38 -18.52 -41.05
CA ARG A 28 51.54 -17.82 -40.50
C ARG A 28 51.46 -17.61 -38.99
N GLY A 29 50.31 -17.27 -38.41
CA GLY A 29 50.20 -17.19 -36.95
C GLY A 29 50.43 -18.54 -36.26
N GLN A 30 49.96 -19.65 -36.85
CA GLN A 30 50.20 -21.01 -36.33
C GLN A 30 51.67 -21.47 -36.48
N GLN A 31 52.40 -20.96 -37.49
CA GLN A 31 53.85 -21.16 -37.63
C GLN A 31 54.66 -20.28 -36.68
N ALA A 32 54.19 -19.06 -36.44
CA ALA A 32 54.84 -18.06 -35.58
C ALA A 32 54.67 -18.37 -34.08
N PHE A 33 53.51 -18.92 -33.70
CA PHE A 33 53.21 -19.41 -32.35
C PHE A 33 52.69 -20.86 -32.41
N PRO A 34 53.59 -21.86 -32.54
CA PRO A 34 53.17 -23.27 -32.55
C PRO A 34 52.59 -23.66 -31.19
N VAL A 35 51.46 -24.35 -31.20
CA VAL A 35 50.83 -24.89 -29.97
C VAL A 35 51.63 -26.11 -29.53
N LEU A 36 52.57 -25.89 -28.61
CA LEU A 36 53.32 -26.96 -27.93
C LEU A 36 52.40 -27.74 -26.98
N ALA A 37 52.81 -28.95 -26.63
CA ALA A 37 52.15 -29.70 -25.57
C ALA A 37 52.40 -29.00 -24.21
N LEU A 38 51.33 -28.82 -23.43
CA LEU A 38 51.42 -28.44 -22.02
C LEU A 38 51.66 -29.70 -21.18
N GLU A 39 52.18 -29.51 -19.96
CA GLU A 39 52.33 -30.59 -18.98
C GLU A 39 50.94 -31.07 -18.52
N PRO A 40 50.68 -32.38 -18.36
CA PRO A 40 49.37 -32.88 -17.96
C PRO A 40 48.85 -32.31 -16.63
N SER A 41 49.75 -32.17 -15.65
CA SER A 41 49.51 -31.53 -14.34
C SER A 41 48.80 -30.17 -14.49
N ILE A 42 49.37 -29.27 -15.29
CA ILE A 42 48.84 -27.93 -15.58
C ILE A 42 47.49 -27.99 -16.31
N VAL A 43 47.22 -29.05 -17.08
CA VAL A 43 45.95 -29.23 -17.79
C VAL A 43 44.87 -29.83 -16.90
N GLU A 44 45.24 -30.64 -15.91
CA GLU A 44 44.33 -31.17 -14.88
C GLU A 44 43.95 -30.07 -13.89
N ASP A 45 44.92 -29.35 -13.33
CA ASP A 45 44.76 -28.25 -12.38
C ASP A 45 43.79 -27.15 -12.89
N VAL A 46 44.06 -26.62 -14.09
CA VAL A 46 43.23 -25.58 -14.75
C VAL A 46 41.82 -26.09 -15.15
N VAL A 47 41.61 -27.42 -15.18
CA VAL A 47 40.30 -28.04 -15.41
C VAL A 47 39.55 -28.30 -14.10
N GLU A 48 40.25 -28.67 -13.02
CA GLU A 48 39.67 -28.79 -11.67
C GLU A 48 39.29 -27.42 -11.09
N GLY A 49 40.14 -26.40 -11.27
CA GLY A 49 39.81 -24.99 -11.03
C GLY A 49 38.71 -24.43 -11.95
N GLY A 50 38.28 -25.17 -12.97
CA GLY A 50 37.10 -24.87 -13.79
C GLY A 50 37.26 -23.79 -14.86
N GLU A 51 38.46 -23.22 -15.02
CA GLU A 51 38.77 -22.25 -16.08
C GLU A 51 38.59 -22.85 -17.48
N GLY A 52 38.87 -24.16 -17.61
CA GLY A 52 38.63 -24.97 -18.81
C GLY A 52 39.91 -25.48 -19.46
N THR A 53 39.87 -25.81 -20.76
CA THR A 53 41.09 -26.26 -21.45
C THR A 53 41.99 -25.06 -21.74
N SER A 54 43.16 -24.99 -21.09
CA SER A 54 44.14 -23.92 -21.27
C SER A 54 44.40 -23.58 -22.75
N THR A 55 44.38 -22.28 -23.06
CA THR A 55 44.79 -21.73 -24.36
C THR A 55 45.66 -20.48 -24.14
N PRO A 56 46.40 -20.00 -25.14
CA PRO A 56 47.20 -18.78 -24.95
C PRO A 56 46.39 -17.49 -24.77
N MET A 57 45.06 -17.52 -24.95
CA MET A 57 44.14 -16.43 -24.59
C MET A 57 43.32 -16.78 -23.32
N LEU A 58 43.39 -15.94 -22.30
CA LEU A 58 42.51 -16.00 -21.12
C LEU A 58 41.44 -14.90 -21.20
N THR A 59 40.19 -15.19 -20.84
CA THR A 59 39.12 -14.18 -20.66
C THR A 59 38.93 -13.90 -19.18
N VAL A 60 39.10 -12.64 -18.75
CA VAL A 60 38.83 -12.17 -17.39
C VAL A 60 37.55 -11.33 -17.40
N ALA A 61 36.60 -11.63 -16.51
CA ALA A 61 35.31 -10.93 -16.39
C ALA A 61 35.06 -10.47 -14.95
N GLY A 62 34.57 -9.24 -14.76
CA GLY A 62 34.19 -8.69 -13.45
C GLY A 62 35.24 -7.78 -12.79
N LEU A 63 36.52 -7.94 -13.10
CA LEU A 63 37.60 -7.11 -12.54
C LEU A 63 37.68 -5.74 -13.25
N PRO A 64 37.87 -4.60 -12.55
CA PRO A 64 38.07 -3.30 -13.19
C PRO A 64 39.42 -3.19 -13.90
N ARG A 65 39.47 -2.37 -14.96
CA ARG A 65 40.65 -2.15 -15.81
C ARG A 65 41.93 -1.86 -15.01
N LYS A 66 41.86 -0.90 -14.10
CA LYS A 66 43.00 -0.38 -13.33
C LYS A 66 43.69 -1.49 -12.52
N ASP A 67 42.88 -2.39 -11.99
CA ASP A 67 43.33 -3.42 -11.07
C ASP A 67 43.86 -4.62 -11.88
N LEU A 68 43.18 -5.00 -12.97
CA LEU A 68 43.73 -5.95 -13.95
C LEU A 68 45.07 -5.48 -14.53
N GLU A 69 45.23 -4.20 -14.87
CA GLU A 69 46.50 -3.62 -15.33
C GLU A 69 47.59 -3.70 -14.25
N SER A 70 47.24 -3.64 -12.95
CA SER A 70 48.15 -3.86 -11.82
C SER A 70 48.59 -5.33 -11.69
N HIS A 71 47.67 -6.30 -11.80
CA HIS A 71 48.03 -7.72 -11.80
C HIS A 71 48.90 -8.09 -13.00
N ILE A 72 48.52 -7.64 -14.21
CA ILE A 72 49.35 -7.81 -15.43
C ILE A 72 50.76 -7.22 -15.24
N ALA A 73 50.89 -6.08 -14.56
CA ALA A 73 52.20 -5.48 -14.26
C ALA A 73 53.02 -6.27 -13.23
N LYS A 74 52.38 -6.95 -12.26
CA LYS A 74 53.05 -7.89 -11.34
C LYS A 74 53.62 -9.08 -12.12
N THR A 75 52.79 -9.83 -12.86
CA THR A 75 53.23 -11.05 -13.56
C THR A 75 54.30 -10.77 -14.61
N ASN A 76 54.17 -9.65 -15.33
CA ASN A 76 55.17 -9.23 -16.31
C ASN A 76 56.54 -8.91 -15.71
N LYS A 77 56.64 -8.61 -14.41
CA LYS A 77 57.93 -8.43 -13.71
C LYS A 77 58.72 -9.75 -13.58
N HIS A 78 58.03 -10.88 -13.66
CA HIS A 78 58.59 -12.23 -13.51
C HIS A 78 58.80 -12.97 -14.84
N LEU A 79 58.67 -12.27 -15.98
CA LEU A 79 58.81 -12.80 -17.35
C LEU A 79 59.81 -11.97 -18.16
N SER A 80 60.73 -12.62 -18.90
CA SER A 80 61.85 -11.91 -19.56
C SER A 80 61.52 -11.27 -20.91
N ASP A 81 60.71 -11.92 -21.75
CA ASP A 81 60.56 -11.57 -23.18
C ASP A 81 59.11 -11.57 -23.70
N LEU A 82 58.14 -12.06 -22.93
CA LEU A 82 56.72 -12.10 -23.31
C LEU A 82 55.86 -11.41 -22.25
N ALA A 83 55.55 -10.14 -22.51
CA ALA A 83 54.59 -9.38 -21.70
C ALA A 83 53.15 -9.79 -22.04
N VAL A 84 52.34 -10.01 -21.00
CA VAL A 84 50.90 -10.17 -21.08
C VAL A 84 50.25 -8.88 -21.59
N GLN A 85 49.49 -8.95 -22.69
CA GLN A 85 48.82 -7.81 -23.33
C GLN A 85 47.29 -7.98 -23.41
N ARG A 86 46.59 -6.85 -23.49
CA ARG A 86 45.14 -6.69 -23.28
C ARG A 86 44.37 -6.38 -24.57
N ALA A 87 43.21 -7.00 -24.77
CA ALA A 87 42.16 -6.56 -25.71
C ALA A 87 40.86 -6.26 -24.95
N GLU A 88 40.14 -5.20 -25.36
CA GLU A 88 39.11 -4.56 -24.52
C GLU A 88 37.66 -4.97 -24.81
N GLY A 89 36.90 -5.17 -23.74
CA GLY A 89 35.44 -5.19 -23.72
C GLY A 89 34.90 -4.71 -22.38
N LEU A 90 33.76 -4.00 -22.37
CA LEU A 90 33.24 -3.24 -21.21
C LEU A 90 33.11 -4.02 -19.89
N ARG A 91 33.00 -5.35 -19.93
CA ARG A 91 33.00 -6.26 -18.77
C ARG A 91 33.83 -7.54 -18.98
N ARG A 92 34.70 -7.57 -20.01
CA ARG A 92 35.53 -8.72 -20.40
C ARG A 92 36.80 -8.28 -21.11
N ASP A 93 37.93 -8.56 -20.49
CA ASP A 93 39.25 -8.34 -21.07
C ASP A 93 39.95 -9.67 -21.39
N TRP A 94 40.89 -9.62 -22.33
CA TRP A 94 41.59 -10.79 -22.84
C TRP A 94 43.10 -10.67 -22.64
N ALA A 95 43.76 -11.75 -22.20
CA ALA A 95 45.19 -11.76 -21.86
C ALA A 95 45.99 -12.83 -22.65
N THR A 96 47.14 -12.45 -23.22
CA THR A 96 48.08 -13.34 -23.95
C THR A 96 49.54 -12.95 -23.73
N PRO A 97 50.55 -13.86 -23.67
CA PRO A 97 50.47 -15.32 -23.60
C PRO A 97 51.50 -15.97 -22.64
N ARG A 98 51.15 -16.12 -21.35
CA ARG A 98 51.65 -17.24 -20.49
C ARG A 98 50.61 -17.60 -19.42
N ALA A 99 49.36 -17.65 -19.85
CA ALA A 99 48.15 -17.36 -19.07
C ALA A 99 47.97 -18.13 -17.74
N VAL A 100 48.47 -19.37 -17.64
CA VAL A 100 48.46 -20.17 -16.41
C VAL A 100 48.98 -19.34 -15.22
N ARG A 101 50.19 -18.77 -15.34
CA ARG A 101 50.78 -17.91 -14.28
C ARG A 101 50.05 -16.61 -13.98
N VAL A 102 49.11 -16.20 -14.83
CA VAL A 102 48.23 -15.07 -14.55
C VAL A 102 47.03 -15.54 -13.72
N GLY A 103 46.56 -16.79 -13.93
CA GLY A 103 45.68 -17.50 -12.99
C GLY A 103 46.38 -17.68 -11.64
N ASP A 104 47.55 -18.35 -11.61
CA ASP A 104 48.32 -18.62 -10.38
C ASP A 104 48.49 -17.36 -9.50
N GLU A 105 48.96 -16.22 -10.07
CA GLU A 105 49.12 -14.94 -9.36
C GLU A 105 47.81 -14.18 -9.08
N LEU A 106 46.70 -14.54 -9.72
CA LEU A 106 45.36 -14.04 -9.37
C LEU A 106 44.74 -14.85 -8.22
N GLU A 107 45.03 -16.15 -8.11
CA GLU A 107 44.55 -16.99 -6.99
C GLU A 107 45.41 -16.84 -5.72
N GLU A 108 46.75 -16.81 -5.82
CA GLU A 108 47.63 -16.47 -4.69
C GLU A 108 47.48 -15.00 -4.22
N GLY A 109 46.92 -14.13 -5.07
CA GLY A 109 46.98 -12.68 -4.92
C GLY A 109 45.91 -12.08 -4.02
N GLN A 110 44.65 -12.53 -4.16
CA GLN A 110 43.44 -12.21 -3.40
C GLN A 110 42.35 -13.21 -3.84
N GLY A 111 41.42 -13.58 -2.95
CA GLY A 111 40.53 -14.74 -3.11
C GLY A 111 39.79 -14.87 -4.45
N ALA A 112 40.29 -15.74 -5.34
CA ALA A 112 39.58 -16.20 -6.55
C ALA A 112 38.48 -17.23 -6.21
N GLU A 113 37.70 -16.97 -5.16
CA GLU A 113 36.74 -17.93 -4.65
C GLU A 113 35.62 -18.25 -5.66
N TRP A 114 35.37 -19.54 -5.86
CA TRP A 114 34.23 -20.02 -6.64
C TRP A 114 32.91 -19.51 -6.05
N PRO A 115 31.87 -19.29 -6.88
CA PRO A 115 30.56 -18.82 -6.44
C PRO A 115 29.77 -19.93 -5.71
N GLY A 116 30.19 -20.24 -4.48
CA GLY A 116 29.40 -20.95 -3.49
C GLY A 116 28.24 -20.08 -2.98
N PRO A 117 27.15 -20.68 -2.45
CA PRO A 117 25.95 -19.93 -2.08
C PRO A 117 26.06 -19.09 -0.79
N GLU A 118 27.20 -19.07 -0.09
CA GLU A 118 27.29 -18.62 1.32
C GLU A 118 28.45 -17.64 1.65
N GLN A 119 28.88 -16.77 0.73
CA GLN A 119 29.84 -15.67 1.02
C GLN A 119 29.23 -14.53 1.87
N GLY A 120 28.49 -14.86 2.92
CA GLY A 120 27.56 -13.97 3.62
C GLY A 120 28.15 -13.04 4.69
N ALA A 121 29.47 -12.88 4.80
CA ALA A 121 30.07 -12.29 6.00
C ALA A 121 31.36 -11.45 5.83
N VAL A 122 31.95 -11.37 4.63
CA VAL A 122 33.30 -10.83 4.41
C VAL A 122 33.27 -9.33 4.02
N LEU A 123 34.42 -8.65 4.12
CA LEU A 123 34.59 -7.21 3.86
C LEU A 123 34.94 -6.91 2.38
N PRO A 124 34.72 -5.67 1.88
CA PRO A 124 34.74 -5.36 0.44
C PRO A 124 36.11 -5.27 -0.25
N GLU A 125 37.18 -5.88 0.29
CA GLU A 125 38.54 -5.74 -0.28
C GLU A 125 38.84 -6.74 -1.41
N GLU A 126 38.04 -7.79 -1.59
CA GLU A 126 38.24 -8.81 -2.62
C GLU A 126 37.10 -8.78 -3.66
N ALA A 127 37.45 -8.69 -4.94
CA ALA A 127 36.48 -8.58 -6.03
C ALA A 127 36.28 -9.94 -6.71
N CYS A 128 35.07 -10.49 -6.69
CA CYS A 128 34.76 -11.74 -7.37
C CYS A 128 34.79 -11.60 -8.91
N PHE A 129 35.95 -11.88 -9.52
CA PHE A 129 36.11 -12.00 -10.97
C PHE A 129 35.99 -13.46 -11.43
N ARG A 130 35.92 -13.68 -12.75
CA ARG A 130 36.02 -15.01 -13.35
C ARG A 130 37.03 -15.01 -14.48
N CYS A 131 38.05 -15.85 -14.33
CA CYS A 131 38.96 -16.27 -15.38
C CYS A 131 38.38 -17.48 -16.13
N SER A 132 38.62 -17.59 -17.43
CA SER A 132 38.17 -18.74 -18.25
C SER A 132 38.85 -18.80 -19.62
N PHE A 133 39.11 -20.02 -20.09
CA PHE A 133 39.75 -20.29 -21.38
C PHE A 133 38.72 -20.54 -22.51
N PRO A 134 38.90 -19.95 -23.72
CA PRO A 134 37.99 -20.15 -24.85
C PRO A 134 37.93 -21.60 -25.33
N ARG A 135 36.72 -22.18 -25.43
CA ARG A 135 36.46 -23.56 -25.88
C ARG A 135 36.86 -23.90 -27.34
N ARG A 136 37.53 -23.00 -28.07
CA ARG A 136 38.04 -23.24 -29.42
C ARG A 136 39.52 -22.90 -29.47
N ARG A 137 40.34 -23.86 -29.92
CA ARG A 137 41.75 -23.65 -30.27
C ARG A 137 41.82 -22.74 -31.52
N GLY A 138 41.74 -21.43 -31.32
CA GLY A 138 41.36 -20.46 -32.35
C GLY A 138 42.19 -19.19 -32.32
N PHE A 139 43.45 -19.32 -32.75
CA PHE A 139 44.36 -18.23 -33.12
C PHE A 139 44.97 -17.34 -32.04
N VAL A 140 46.27 -17.06 -32.25
CA VAL A 140 47.23 -16.49 -31.29
C VAL A 140 48.38 -15.89 -32.12
N PRO A 141 49.07 -14.82 -31.71
CA PRO A 141 48.78 -13.85 -30.64
C PRO A 141 48.65 -12.40 -31.16
N GLN A 142 48.32 -11.47 -30.26
CA GLN A 142 48.83 -10.11 -30.38
C GLN A 142 50.33 -10.12 -30.02
N ARG A 143 51.18 -9.83 -31.01
CA ARG A 143 52.66 -9.91 -30.99
C ARG A 143 53.28 -11.31 -30.84
N VAL A 144 53.51 -11.97 -31.98
CA VAL A 144 54.82 -12.62 -32.17
C VAL A 144 55.85 -11.55 -32.53
N THR A 145 57.13 -11.87 -32.36
CA THR A 145 58.34 -11.12 -32.71
C THR A 145 58.12 -10.16 -33.90
N PRO A 146 58.16 -8.81 -33.72
CA PRO A 146 57.51 -7.84 -34.63
C PRO A 146 57.96 -7.73 -36.10
N GLY A 147 58.87 -8.60 -36.58
CA GLY A 147 59.53 -8.52 -37.88
C GLY A 147 59.16 -9.60 -38.90
N ARG A 148 59.33 -10.90 -38.57
CA ARG A 148 59.30 -11.98 -39.58
C ARG A 148 57.93 -12.19 -40.23
N ASP A 149 56.91 -12.47 -39.43
CA ASP A 149 55.66 -13.05 -39.97
C ASP A 149 54.80 -12.02 -40.72
N ARG A 150 54.90 -10.75 -40.34
CA ARG A 150 54.34 -9.61 -41.08
C ARG A 150 54.87 -9.50 -42.51
N GLN A 151 56.15 -9.84 -42.71
CA GLN A 151 56.74 -9.86 -44.04
C GLN A 151 56.33 -11.14 -44.78
N SER A 152 56.36 -12.31 -44.12
CA SER A 152 55.93 -13.59 -44.68
C SER A 152 54.48 -13.57 -45.23
N VAL A 153 53.51 -13.02 -44.49
CA VAL A 153 52.11 -12.90 -45.00
C VAL A 153 52.04 -11.98 -46.23
N ARG A 154 52.86 -10.93 -46.28
CA ARG A 154 52.94 -10.06 -47.47
C ARG A 154 53.63 -10.77 -48.64
N GLU A 155 54.63 -11.61 -48.40
CA GLU A 155 55.31 -12.42 -49.41
C GLU A 155 54.39 -13.53 -49.97
N ASP A 156 53.59 -14.19 -49.12
CA ASP A 156 52.54 -15.14 -49.54
C ASP A 156 51.46 -14.47 -50.42
N LEU A 157 51.10 -13.23 -50.06
CA LEU A 157 50.23 -12.38 -50.85
C LEU A 157 50.97 -11.72 -52.03
N LYS A 158 52.28 -11.97 -52.24
CA LYS A 158 53.12 -11.37 -53.31
C LYS A 158 53.13 -9.83 -53.32
N SER A 159 52.91 -9.21 -52.15
CA SER A 159 52.64 -7.78 -51.95
C SER A 159 51.44 -7.23 -52.74
N GLU A 160 50.51 -8.11 -53.13
CA GLU A 160 49.24 -7.76 -53.75
C GLU A 160 48.32 -7.02 -52.76
N GLU A 161 47.83 -5.85 -53.15
CA GLU A 161 46.80 -5.12 -52.41
C GLU A 161 45.44 -5.77 -52.73
N LEU A 162 44.84 -6.45 -51.75
CA LEU A 162 43.62 -7.22 -51.98
C LEU A 162 42.39 -6.32 -52.17
N TRP A 163 42.35 -5.16 -51.50
CA TRP A 163 41.30 -4.15 -51.63
C TRP A 163 41.91 -2.76 -51.46
N SER A 164 41.42 -1.78 -52.21
CA SER A 164 41.74 -0.37 -52.02
C SER A 164 40.70 0.32 -51.11
N PRO A 165 41.03 1.43 -50.43
CA PRO A 165 40.04 2.24 -49.72
C PRO A 165 38.88 2.71 -50.62
N SER A 166 39.15 2.91 -51.91
CA SER A 166 38.15 3.23 -52.94
C SER A 166 37.19 2.09 -53.31
N ASP A 167 37.50 0.83 -52.97
CA ASP A 167 36.57 -0.30 -53.15
C ASP A 167 35.51 -0.38 -52.02
N LEU A 168 35.72 0.34 -50.91
CA LEU A 168 34.85 0.32 -49.73
C LEU A 168 33.66 1.28 -49.91
N VAL A 169 32.53 0.74 -50.37
CA VAL A 169 31.29 1.51 -50.59
C VAL A 169 30.64 2.00 -49.28
N VAL A 170 30.88 1.31 -48.16
CA VAL A 170 30.36 1.63 -46.82
C VAL A 170 31.51 1.87 -45.85
N SER A 171 31.26 2.62 -44.77
CA SER A 171 32.20 2.78 -43.66
C SER A 171 32.59 1.42 -43.10
N VAL A 172 33.89 1.22 -42.89
CA VAL A 172 34.43 0.06 -42.16
C VAL A 172 35.35 0.61 -41.09
N TYR A 173 34.99 0.43 -39.82
CA TYR A 173 35.73 1.01 -38.70
C TYR A 173 36.96 0.17 -38.33
N ASN A 174 38.10 0.83 -38.14
CA ASN A 174 39.34 0.23 -37.64
C ASN A 174 39.16 -0.24 -36.19
N THR A 175 39.58 -1.47 -35.87
CA THR A 175 39.37 -2.08 -34.54
C THR A 175 40.22 -1.46 -33.41
N GLU A 176 41.27 -0.70 -33.72
CA GLU A 176 42.09 -0.01 -32.72
C GLU A 176 41.57 1.42 -32.41
N ASP A 177 41.31 2.24 -33.43
CA ASP A 177 41.03 3.67 -33.24
C ASP A 177 39.60 4.11 -33.59
N GLY A 178 38.80 3.24 -34.23
CA GLY A 178 37.44 3.57 -34.68
C GLY A 178 37.36 4.40 -35.96
N SER A 179 38.48 4.72 -36.61
CA SER A 179 38.50 5.50 -37.86
C SER A 179 37.87 4.76 -39.04
N ASP A 180 37.28 5.51 -39.98
CA ASP A 180 36.73 4.95 -41.22
C ASP A 180 37.86 4.58 -42.20
N MET A 181 38.02 3.29 -42.47
CA MET A 181 39.08 2.78 -43.34
C MET A 181 38.98 3.24 -44.80
N ARG A 182 37.89 3.89 -45.22
CA ARG A 182 37.80 4.61 -46.51
C ARG A 182 38.77 5.78 -46.62
N GLU A 183 39.19 6.36 -45.49
CA GLU A 183 40.10 7.52 -45.43
C GLU A 183 41.59 7.12 -45.29
N LEU A 184 41.90 5.82 -45.25
CA LEU A 184 43.26 5.32 -45.09
C LEU A 184 44.17 5.73 -46.25
N LYS A 185 45.17 6.57 -45.96
CA LYS A 185 46.25 6.94 -46.88
C LYS A 185 47.34 5.86 -47.03
N THR A 186 47.07 4.63 -46.57
CA THR A 186 48.03 3.50 -46.57
C THR A 186 47.34 2.20 -46.98
N SER A 187 48.16 1.19 -47.31
CA SER A 187 47.73 -0.17 -47.69
C SER A 187 46.66 -0.73 -46.74
N LEU A 188 45.45 -0.95 -47.26
CA LEU A 188 44.30 -1.44 -46.50
C LEU A 188 44.52 -2.87 -46.02
N THR A 189 45.11 -3.71 -46.87
CA THR A 189 45.54 -5.08 -46.53
C THR A 189 46.62 -5.07 -45.43
N ARG A 190 47.52 -4.08 -45.41
CA ARG A 190 48.48 -3.90 -44.30
C ARG A 190 47.78 -3.49 -43.01
N SER A 191 46.82 -2.57 -43.07
CA SER A 191 46.03 -2.14 -41.91
C SER A 191 45.28 -3.33 -41.28
N LEU A 192 44.55 -4.08 -42.10
CA LEU A 192 43.85 -5.30 -41.68
C LEU A 192 44.78 -6.36 -41.05
N CYS A 193 45.97 -6.60 -41.63
CA CYS A 193 46.95 -7.49 -41.02
C CYS A 193 47.50 -6.97 -39.69
N ASN A 194 47.76 -5.66 -39.56
CA ASN A 194 48.23 -5.07 -38.30
C ASN A 194 47.16 -5.17 -37.20
N GLN A 195 45.88 -4.93 -37.55
CA GLN A 195 44.72 -4.92 -36.64
C GLN A 195 44.51 -6.26 -35.95
N VAL A 196 44.76 -7.37 -36.66
CA VAL A 196 44.59 -8.72 -36.10
C VAL A 196 45.86 -9.25 -35.41
N PHE A 197 47.07 -8.97 -35.94
CA PHE A 197 48.31 -9.54 -35.39
C PHE A 197 48.99 -8.71 -34.30
N THR A 198 48.77 -7.40 -34.22
CA THR A 198 49.67 -6.52 -33.43
C THR A 198 49.07 -5.27 -32.79
N GLN A 199 47.88 -4.83 -33.19
CA GLN A 199 47.18 -3.72 -32.55
C GLN A 199 46.15 -4.26 -31.54
N PRO A 200 45.91 -3.60 -30.40
CA PRO A 200 44.80 -3.93 -29.49
C PRO A 200 43.44 -3.73 -30.17
N ILE A 201 42.44 -4.49 -29.72
CA ILE A 201 41.05 -4.29 -30.13
C ILE A 201 40.37 -3.44 -29.07
N HIS A 202 39.94 -2.24 -29.45
CA HIS A 202 39.14 -1.33 -28.63
C HIS A 202 37.68 -1.40 -29.11
N TRP A 203 37.00 -2.53 -28.85
CA TRP A 203 35.70 -2.86 -29.48
C TRP A 203 34.62 -1.79 -29.27
N LEU A 204 34.67 -1.08 -28.14
CA LEU A 204 33.76 0.04 -27.84
C LEU A 204 33.93 1.23 -28.80
N LYS A 205 35.15 1.55 -29.24
CA LYS A 205 35.42 2.61 -30.22
C LYS A 205 35.00 2.16 -31.62
N ALA A 206 35.34 0.91 -31.98
CA ALA A 206 35.02 0.32 -33.27
C ALA A 206 33.50 0.07 -33.48
N THR A 207 32.72 0.03 -32.39
CA THR A 207 31.25 -0.08 -32.41
C THR A 207 30.55 1.20 -31.95
N ASP A 208 31.24 2.34 -31.95
CA ASP A 208 30.60 3.63 -31.67
C ASP A 208 29.85 4.17 -32.90
N PHE A 209 28.76 3.48 -33.26
CA PHE A 209 27.96 3.78 -34.43
C PHE A 209 27.33 5.18 -34.35
N PRO A 210 27.18 5.89 -35.49
CA PRO A 210 26.50 7.19 -35.53
C PRO A 210 25.11 7.16 -34.88
N GLU A 211 24.65 8.28 -34.31
CA GLU A 211 23.38 8.36 -33.58
C GLU A 211 22.14 8.02 -34.43
N THR A 212 22.28 7.97 -35.75
CA THR A 212 21.24 7.51 -36.70
C THR A 212 21.11 5.98 -36.80
N ALA A 213 22.04 5.22 -36.21
CA ALA A 213 22.01 3.76 -36.21
C ALA A 213 20.94 3.24 -35.24
N THR A 214 19.93 2.56 -35.77
CA THR A 214 18.85 1.92 -34.98
C THR A 214 19.04 0.42 -34.77
N HIS A 215 19.88 -0.20 -35.59
CA HIS A 215 20.08 -1.65 -35.64
C HIS A 215 21.55 -1.99 -35.92
N ALA A 216 22.01 -3.12 -35.40
CA ALA A 216 23.27 -3.76 -35.76
C ALA A 216 23.05 -5.26 -36.00
N ILE A 217 23.72 -5.86 -36.98
CA ILE A 217 23.50 -7.27 -37.36
C ILE A 217 24.80 -8.06 -37.18
N ASP A 218 24.76 -9.06 -36.29
CA ASP A 218 25.85 -10.03 -36.09
C ASP A 218 25.68 -11.22 -37.04
N PHE A 219 26.56 -11.29 -38.05
CA PHE A 219 26.73 -12.43 -38.95
C PHE A 219 27.83 -13.41 -38.47
N GLY A 220 28.40 -13.20 -37.28
CA GLY A 220 29.57 -13.89 -36.76
C GLY A 220 29.31 -15.30 -36.24
N SER A 221 30.36 -16.13 -36.20
CA SER A 221 30.26 -17.49 -35.69
C SER A 221 30.21 -17.51 -34.16
N GLY A 222 29.00 -17.65 -33.59
CA GLY A 222 28.81 -17.87 -32.15
C GLY A 222 27.35 -17.91 -31.69
N GLY A 223 26.45 -17.20 -32.37
CA GLY A 223 25.05 -17.14 -31.97
C GLY A 223 24.89 -16.45 -30.62
N ILE A 224 24.23 -17.12 -29.67
CA ILE A 224 24.02 -16.61 -28.30
C ILE A 224 25.36 -16.43 -27.53
N SER A 225 26.41 -17.14 -27.93
CA SER A 225 27.79 -16.97 -27.40
C SER A 225 28.71 -16.18 -28.34
N GLY A 226 28.14 -15.46 -29.32
CA GLY A 226 28.87 -14.67 -30.32
C GLY A 226 29.16 -13.24 -29.88
N ILE A 227 29.63 -12.42 -30.84
CA ILE A 227 29.98 -11.02 -30.61
C ILE A 227 28.73 -10.13 -30.49
N GLY A 228 27.61 -10.51 -31.10
CA GLY A 228 26.34 -9.78 -31.05
C GLY A 228 25.81 -9.57 -29.63
N PRO A 229 25.61 -10.61 -28.80
CA PRO A 229 25.14 -10.45 -27.42
C PRO A 229 26.11 -9.70 -26.49
N MET A 230 27.42 -9.70 -26.78
CA MET A 230 28.38 -8.84 -26.09
C MET A 230 28.21 -7.37 -26.52
N THR A 231 28.04 -7.14 -27.82
CA THR A 231 27.83 -5.82 -28.40
C THR A 231 26.49 -5.22 -27.97
N ALA A 232 25.44 -6.03 -27.82
CA ALA A 232 24.15 -5.63 -27.27
C ALA A 232 24.31 -4.98 -25.89
N ARG A 233 24.97 -5.67 -24.96
CA ARG A 233 25.24 -5.17 -23.60
C ARG A 233 26.09 -3.89 -23.56
N ASN A 234 26.93 -3.66 -24.57
CA ASN A 234 27.70 -2.42 -24.71
C ASN A 234 26.87 -1.26 -25.31
N LEU A 235 25.77 -1.57 -26.01
CA LEU A 235 24.88 -0.62 -26.69
C LEU A 235 23.54 -0.42 -25.97
N ASP A 236 23.31 -1.12 -24.86
CA ASP A 236 22.17 -0.94 -23.95
C ASP A 236 21.97 0.56 -23.65
N GLY A 237 20.73 1.02 -23.82
CA GLY A 237 20.36 2.43 -23.65
C GLY A 237 20.77 3.39 -24.76
N ARG A 238 21.57 2.96 -25.76
CA ARG A 238 21.88 3.75 -26.97
C ARG A 238 20.81 3.63 -28.07
N GLY A 239 19.77 2.80 -27.88
CA GLY A 239 18.68 2.61 -28.84
C GLY A 239 19.03 1.75 -30.06
N VAL A 240 20.16 1.05 -30.04
CA VAL A 240 20.59 0.16 -31.14
C VAL A 240 20.15 -1.27 -30.86
N ARG A 241 19.28 -1.82 -31.71
CA ARG A 241 18.83 -3.21 -31.60
C ARG A 241 19.79 -4.17 -32.28
N VAL A 242 20.40 -5.07 -31.52
CA VAL A 242 21.36 -6.06 -32.08
C VAL A 242 20.64 -7.35 -32.46
N ILE A 243 20.64 -7.67 -33.76
CA ILE A 243 20.06 -8.89 -34.33
C ILE A 243 21.19 -9.88 -34.63
N VAL A 244 21.07 -11.12 -34.15
CA VAL A 244 22.02 -12.20 -34.46
C VAL A 244 21.45 -13.05 -35.59
N ALA A 245 22.06 -12.96 -36.78
CA ALA A 245 21.59 -13.59 -38.01
C ALA A 245 22.31 -14.93 -38.25
N ARG A 246 21.60 -16.04 -38.10
CA ARG A 246 22.12 -17.40 -38.26
C ARG A 246 21.00 -18.43 -38.39
N ASP A 247 21.05 -19.22 -39.47
CA ASP A 247 20.15 -20.30 -39.86
C ASP A 247 19.23 -20.84 -38.75
N LYS A 248 17.95 -20.44 -38.83
CA LYS A 248 16.82 -20.90 -38.02
C LYS A 248 16.79 -20.37 -36.58
N GLY A 249 17.43 -19.21 -36.33
CA GLY A 249 17.30 -18.46 -35.08
C GLY A 249 16.10 -17.50 -35.04
N LYS A 250 15.73 -17.03 -33.83
CA LYS A 250 14.74 -15.93 -33.66
C LYS A 250 15.18 -14.63 -34.36
N GLY A 251 16.49 -14.40 -34.49
CA GLY A 251 17.05 -13.23 -35.17
C GLY A 251 16.80 -13.23 -36.68
N ASP A 252 16.82 -14.39 -37.35
CA ASP A 252 16.48 -14.48 -38.78
C ASP A 252 15.04 -14.06 -39.04
N ALA A 253 14.11 -14.58 -38.23
CA ALA A 253 12.69 -14.26 -38.34
C ALA A 253 12.41 -12.76 -38.11
N GLU A 254 13.26 -12.07 -37.35
CA GLU A 254 13.17 -10.62 -37.15
C GLU A 254 13.84 -9.84 -38.30
N LEU A 255 15.01 -10.28 -38.77
CA LEU A 255 15.74 -9.68 -39.90
C LEU A 255 14.96 -9.70 -41.21
N TYR A 256 14.18 -10.77 -41.45
CA TYR A 256 13.35 -10.92 -42.65
C TYR A 256 11.91 -10.40 -42.48
N SER A 257 11.53 -9.86 -41.31
CA SER A 257 10.17 -9.35 -41.11
C SER A 257 10.02 -7.91 -41.61
N VAL A 258 9.04 -7.70 -42.48
CA VAL A 258 8.64 -6.37 -42.98
C VAL A 258 7.54 -5.74 -42.10
N GLN A 259 6.95 -6.51 -41.18
CA GLN A 259 5.90 -6.07 -40.26
C GLN A 259 6.39 -6.17 -38.80
N GLY A 260 5.95 -5.23 -37.95
CA GLY A 260 6.30 -5.26 -36.52
C GLY A 260 7.79 -5.12 -36.23
N VAL A 261 8.52 -4.32 -37.02
CA VAL A 261 9.94 -3.99 -36.78
C VAL A 261 10.08 -3.40 -35.38
N LYS A 262 10.93 -4.02 -34.56
CA LYS A 262 11.16 -3.61 -33.16
C LYS A 262 12.32 -2.64 -33.08
N TYR A 263 12.28 -1.75 -32.11
CA TYR A 263 13.34 -0.77 -31.86
C TYR A 263 13.71 -0.77 -30.38
N GLU A 264 15.00 -0.63 -30.08
CA GLU A 264 15.43 -0.39 -28.70
C GLU A 264 15.20 1.07 -28.31
N GLN A 265 14.97 1.31 -27.02
CA GLN A 265 14.62 2.63 -26.50
C GLN A 265 15.87 3.35 -25.99
N LEU A 266 16.19 4.49 -26.61
CA LEU A 266 17.23 5.41 -26.11
C LEU A 266 16.82 5.90 -24.72
N TRP A 267 17.52 5.46 -23.66
CA TRP A 267 17.07 5.68 -22.28
C TRP A 267 16.90 7.17 -21.96
N VAL A 268 17.83 8.01 -22.41
CA VAL A 268 17.77 9.47 -22.24
C VAL A 268 16.48 10.05 -22.84
N LYS A 269 16.09 9.67 -24.06
CA LYS A 269 14.89 10.24 -24.71
C LYS A 269 13.57 9.80 -24.06
N LYS A 270 13.53 8.65 -23.39
CA LYS A 270 12.31 8.14 -22.75
C LYS A 270 12.19 8.50 -21.27
N TRP A 271 13.31 8.46 -20.55
CA TRP A 271 13.34 8.53 -19.09
C TRP A 271 13.99 9.80 -18.53
N SER A 272 14.50 10.71 -19.39
CA SER A 272 14.87 12.05 -18.92
C SER A 272 13.66 12.81 -18.42
N LEU A 273 13.88 13.61 -17.38
CA LEU A 273 12.91 14.59 -16.91
C LEU A 273 12.66 15.65 -17.99
N SER A 274 11.43 16.15 -18.03
CA SER A 274 11.07 17.35 -18.80
C SER A 274 10.24 18.29 -17.91
N LEU A 275 9.69 19.38 -18.46
CA LEU A 275 8.76 20.25 -17.75
C LEU A 275 7.40 20.22 -18.42
N VAL A 276 6.35 20.35 -17.60
CA VAL A 276 4.98 20.65 -18.06
C VAL A 276 4.39 21.78 -17.23
N LYS A 277 3.47 22.53 -17.84
CA LYS A 277 2.73 23.62 -17.21
C LYS A 277 1.26 23.22 -17.13
N THR A 278 0.68 23.20 -15.94
CA THR A 278 -0.75 22.91 -15.74
C THR A 278 -1.61 24.13 -16.13
N SER A 279 -2.93 23.95 -16.33
CA SER A 279 -3.85 25.02 -16.74
C SER A 279 -3.87 26.20 -15.76
N ASN A 280 -3.73 25.94 -14.46
CA ASN A 280 -3.54 26.94 -13.39
C ASN A 280 -2.19 27.72 -13.45
N GLY A 281 -1.35 27.44 -14.44
CA GLY A 281 -0.10 28.17 -14.70
C GLY A 281 1.14 27.66 -13.96
N ARG A 282 1.01 26.71 -13.03
CA ARG A 282 2.12 26.13 -12.27
C ARG A 282 3.01 25.26 -13.18
N ILE A 283 4.33 25.34 -12.98
CA ILE A 283 5.29 24.46 -13.66
C ILE A 283 5.57 23.25 -12.76
N HIS A 284 5.52 22.06 -13.36
CA HIS A 284 5.81 20.77 -12.74
C HIS A 284 6.93 20.06 -13.51
N ILE A 285 7.73 19.28 -12.80
CA ILE A 285 8.71 18.36 -13.41
C ILE A 285 7.94 17.16 -13.96
N ASP A 286 8.00 16.91 -15.27
CA ASP A 286 7.40 15.72 -15.88
C ASP A 286 8.35 14.53 -15.76
N ALA A 287 7.95 13.57 -14.92
CA ALA A 287 8.62 12.31 -14.65
C ALA A 287 7.58 11.16 -14.62
N PRO A 288 7.96 9.90 -14.89
CA PRO A 288 7.04 8.76 -14.80
C PRO A 288 6.40 8.63 -13.41
N PHE A 289 7.21 8.76 -12.34
CA PHE A 289 6.76 8.74 -10.95
C PHE A 289 5.83 9.92 -10.62
N THR A 290 6.12 11.11 -11.15
CA THR A 290 5.27 12.30 -10.97
C THR A 290 3.93 12.19 -11.70
N ARG A 291 3.88 11.51 -12.85
CA ARG A 291 2.61 11.18 -13.54
C ARG A 291 1.83 10.07 -12.86
N LEU A 292 2.49 9.14 -12.17
CA LEU A 292 1.85 8.08 -11.39
C LEU A 292 1.15 8.63 -10.14
N LEU A 293 1.78 9.57 -9.44
CA LEU A 293 1.29 10.10 -8.15
C LEU A 293 0.56 11.45 -8.25
N GLY A 294 0.71 12.19 -9.35
CA GLY A 294 0.31 13.59 -9.46
C GLY A 294 1.14 14.55 -8.57
N LYS A 295 2.23 14.06 -7.97
CA LYS A 295 3.05 14.76 -6.96
C LYS A 295 4.49 14.94 -7.47
N PRO A 296 5.26 15.95 -6.99
CA PRO A 296 6.65 16.16 -7.41
C PRO A 296 7.52 14.88 -7.29
N PRO A 297 8.65 14.78 -8.02
CA PRO A 297 9.47 13.55 -8.07
C PRO A 297 10.33 13.34 -6.81
N ILE A 298 9.79 13.72 -5.66
CA ILE A 298 10.42 13.75 -4.34
C ILE A 298 9.39 13.21 -3.34
N MET A 299 9.75 12.16 -2.60
CA MET A 299 8.93 11.58 -1.53
C MET A 299 9.68 11.53 -0.20
N VAL A 300 8.94 11.42 0.91
CA VAL A 300 9.49 11.13 2.23
C VAL A 300 9.23 9.66 2.57
N ALA A 301 10.28 8.89 2.82
CA ALA A 301 10.17 7.46 3.12
C ALA A 301 9.60 7.18 4.51
N GLY A 302 8.98 6.01 4.68
CA GLY A 302 8.48 5.52 5.96
C GLY A 302 9.62 5.23 6.93
N MET A 303 9.67 5.99 8.04
CA MET A 303 10.74 5.91 9.02
C MET A 303 10.18 5.73 10.43
N MET A 304 10.74 4.79 11.19
CA MET A 304 10.64 4.83 12.66
C MET A 304 11.82 5.63 13.23
N PRO A 305 11.58 6.57 14.17
CA PRO A 305 10.28 6.99 14.69
C PRO A 305 9.56 8.04 13.82
N THR A 306 10.29 8.74 12.94
CA THR A 306 9.92 10.06 12.37
C THR A 306 8.56 10.14 11.65
N THR A 307 8.10 9.10 10.94
CA THR A 307 6.79 9.11 10.23
C THR A 307 5.72 8.26 10.92
N VAL A 308 5.88 7.94 12.21
CA VAL A 308 4.84 7.30 13.06
C VAL A 308 3.81 8.31 13.56
N LYS A 309 4.21 9.58 13.77
CA LYS A 309 3.34 10.65 14.31
C LYS A 309 2.67 11.45 13.19
N ALA A 310 1.37 11.72 13.36
CA ALA A 310 0.51 12.35 12.35
C ALA A 310 0.88 13.81 12.03
N GLY A 311 1.50 14.55 12.97
CA GLY A 311 1.88 15.95 12.76
C GLY A 311 2.82 16.10 11.57
N PHE A 312 3.90 15.32 11.54
CA PHE A 312 4.85 15.32 10.43
C PHE A 312 4.23 14.83 9.11
N VAL A 313 3.51 13.70 9.14
CA VAL A 313 2.90 13.10 7.94
C VAL A 313 1.86 14.04 7.31
N SER A 314 0.96 14.63 8.10
CA SER A 314 -0.03 15.60 7.60
C SER A 314 0.61 16.91 7.09
N ALA A 315 1.75 17.34 7.65
CA ALA A 315 2.49 18.51 7.16
C ALA A 315 3.10 18.27 5.77
N VAL A 316 3.71 17.10 5.52
CA VAL A 316 4.29 16.76 4.20
C VAL A 316 3.19 16.57 3.15
N LEU A 317 2.07 15.92 3.50
CA LEU A 317 0.91 15.79 2.62
C LEU A 317 0.28 17.16 2.29
N SER A 318 0.16 18.05 3.29
CA SER A 318 -0.29 19.44 3.08
C SER A 318 0.63 20.27 2.19
N ALA A 319 1.91 19.89 2.07
CA ALA A 319 2.87 20.53 1.17
C ALA A 319 2.76 20.01 -0.28
N GLY A 320 1.92 18.98 -0.54
CA GLY A 320 1.75 18.38 -1.87
C GLY A 320 2.78 17.30 -2.22
N TYR A 321 3.54 16.79 -1.24
CA TYR A 321 4.55 15.74 -1.43
C TYR A 321 4.02 14.38 -0.96
N HIS A 322 4.58 13.30 -1.52
CA HIS A 322 4.23 11.93 -1.09
C HIS A 322 5.01 11.58 0.20
N VAL A 323 4.34 10.90 1.14
CA VAL A 323 4.97 10.39 2.38
C VAL A 323 4.31 9.10 2.82
N GLU A 324 5.10 8.19 3.38
CA GLU A 324 4.63 6.93 3.92
C GLU A 324 4.48 6.99 5.45
N LEU A 325 3.30 6.57 5.96
CA LEU A 325 3.06 6.34 7.38
C LEU A 325 3.85 5.10 7.83
N ALA A 326 4.67 5.21 8.87
CA ALA A 326 5.49 4.09 9.37
C ALA A 326 4.67 3.10 10.20
N GLY A 327 4.20 2.02 9.59
CA GLY A 327 3.39 0.97 10.22
C GLY A 327 4.08 0.27 11.40
N GLY A 328 5.41 0.25 11.45
CA GLY A 328 6.17 -0.35 12.55
C GLY A 328 5.88 0.26 13.93
N GLY A 329 5.47 1.52 13.99
CA GLY A 329 5.05 2.19 15.24
C GLY A 329 3.58 1.95 15.65
N HIS A 330 2.87 1.04 14.96
CA HIS A 330 1.44 0.81 15.17
C HIS A 330 1.17 -0.66 15.51
N TYR A 331 0.93 -0.94 16.79
CA TYR A 331 0.87 -2.30 17.34
C TYR A 331 -0.53 -2.94 17.34
N SER A 332 -1.59 -2.21 16.99
CA SER A 332 -2.96 -2.72 16.92
C SER A 332 -3.80 -2.08 15.81
N PRO A 333 -4.87 -2.75 15.33
CA PRO A 333 -5.81 -2.18 14.36
C PRO A 333 -6.44 -0.86 14.80
N ALA A 334 -6.80 -0.74 16.08
CA ALA A 334 -7.39 0.47 16.65
C ALA A 334 -6.40 1.65 16.64
N ALA A 335 -5.12 1.40 16.97
CA ALA A 335 -4.10 2.43 16.95
C ALA A 335 -3.82 2.96 15.54
N LEU A 336 -3.74 2.07 14.54
CA LEU A 336 -3.55 2.47 13.13
C LEU A 336 -4.77 3.22 12.58
N ARG A 337 -6.00 2.73 12.84
CA ARG A 337 -7.23 3.43 12.45
C ARG A 337 -7.30 4.83 13.07
N ALA A 338 -7.09 4.96 14.38
CA ALA A 338 -7.08 6.25 15.06
C ALA A 338 -6.02 7.21 14.48
N LYS A 339 -4.82 6.70 14.14
CA LYS A 339 -3.77 7.51 13.52
C LYS A 339 -4.15 8.01 12.13
N VAL A 340 -4.79 7.17 11.31
CA VAL A 340 -5.29 7.58 9.99
C VAL A 340 -6.39 8.63 10.11
N THR A 341 -7.35 8.47 11.03
CA THR A 341 -8.37 9.52 11.30
C THR A 341 -7.73 10.84 11.73
N GLU A 342 -6.70 10.80 12.57
CA GLU A 342 -5.97 12.01 13.02
C GLU A 342 -5.18 12.70 11.89
N ILE A 343 -4.72 11.96 10.88
CA ILE A 343 -4.10 12.54 9.68
C ILE A 343 -5.17 13.12 8.76
N GLN A 344 -6.29 12.42 8.57
CA GLN A 344 -7.37 12.83 7.67
C GLN A 344 -8.09 14.11 8.10
N SER A 345 -8.14 14.41 9.41
CA SER A 345 -8.64 15.70 9.91
C SER A 345 -7.66 16.87 9.74
N LYS A 346 -6.43 16.62 9.26
CA LYS A 346 -5.34 17.61 9.12
C LYS A 346 -4.88 17.84 7.68
N ILE A 347 -5.41 17.09 6.71
CA ILE A 347 -5.07 17.20 5.28
C ILE A 347 -6.29 17.63 4.46
N PRO A 348 -6.10 18.25 3.27
CA PRO A 348 -7.20 18.58 2.38
C PRO A 348 -8.00 17.34 1.93
N ALA A 349 -9.30 17.53 1.68
CA ALA A 349 -10.12 16.52 1.03
C ALA A 349 -9.49 16.13 -0.33
N GLY A 350 -9.51 14.83 -0.64
CA GLY A 350 -8.88 14.27 -1.85
C GLY A 350 -7.43 13.80 -1.68
N VAL A 351 -6.71 14.23 -0.64
CA VAL A 351 -5.32 13.81 -0.40
C VAL A 351 -5.26 12.43 0.26
N SER A 352 -4.48 11.52 -0.32
CA SER A 352 -4.41 10.11 0.04
C SER A 352 -3.13 9.66 0.76
N LEU A 353 -3.20 8.46 1.34
CA LEU A 353 -2.20 7.89 2.25
C LEU A 353 -1.54 6.61 1.72
N THR A 354 -0.23 6.47 1.98
CA THR A 354 0.53 5.22 1.85
C THR A 354 0.95 4.71 3.23
N LEU A 355 0.81 3.42 3.48
CA LEU A 355 1.38 2.75 4.66
C LEU A 355 2.67 2.03 4.26
N ASN A 356 3.76 2.23 5.01
CA ASN A 356 4.97 1.41 4.95
C ASN A 356 4.85 0.29 6.01
N ALA A 357 4.76 -0.96 5.55
CA ALA A 357 4.57 -2.13 6.39
C ALA A 357 5.82 -3.04 6.35
N LEU A 358 6.37 -3.33 7.53
CA LEU A 358 7.57 -4.14 7.70
C LEU A 358 7.23 -5.64 7.52
N TYR A 359 7.62 -6.21 6.39
CA TYR A 359 7.32 -7.61 6.04
C TYR A 359 8.05 -8.61 6.96
N ILE A 360 9.24 -8.24 7.45
CA ILE A 360 10.00 -8.98 8.48
C ILE A 360 9.26 -9.09 9.84
N ASN A 361 8.22 -8.29 10.09
CA ASN A 361 7.36 -8.43 11.28
C ASN A 361 6.01 -9.07 10.90
N PRO A 362 5.90 -10.40 10.85
CA PRO A 362 4.68 -11.08 10.42
C PRO A 362 3.47 -10.79 11.34
N ARG A 363 3.71 -10.45 12.62
CA ARG A 363 2.63 -10.08 13.56
C ARG A 363 2.00 -8.74 13.20
N GLN A 364 2.80 -7.73 12.86
CA GLN A 364 2.29 -6.44 12.38
C GLN A 364 1.72 -6.57 10.97
N PHE A 365 2.49 -7.10 10.02
CA PHE A 365 2.08 -7.24 8.63
C PHE A 365 0.77 -8.03 8.46
N GLY A 366 0.61 -9.10 9.26
CA GLY A 366 -0.56 -9.98 9.24
C GLY A 366 -1.88 -9.32 9.61
N PHE A 367 -1.89 -8.21 10.39
CA PHE A 367 -3.09 -7.40 10.58
C PHE A 367 -3.10 -6.14 9.70
N GLN A 368 -1.94 -5.52 9.45
CA GLN A 368 -1.85 -4.25 8.73
C GLN A 368 -2.28 -4.38 7.26
N SER A 369 -1.87 -5.44 6.56
CA SER A 369 -2.26 -5.66 5.15
C SER A 369 -3.78 -5.82 4.94
N PRO A 370 -4.50 -6.74 5.63
CA PRO A 370 -5.96 -6.85 5.46
C PRO A 370 -6.71 -5.62 5.98
N LEU A 371 -6.23 -4.98 7.05
CA LEU A 371 -6.82 -3.75 7.60
C LEU A 371 -6.74 -2.57 6.61
N TRP A 372 -5.64 -2.43 5.87
CA TRP A 372 -5.49 -1.38 4.85
C TRP A 372 -6.48 -1.59 3.70
N GLN A 373 -6.74 -2.84 3.31
CA GLN A 373 -7.78 -3.19 2.32
C GLN A 373 -9.20 -2.94 2.87
N GLU A 374 -9.46 -3.25 4.13
CA GLU A 374 -10.74 -2.97 4.80
C GLU A 374 -11.01 -1.46 4.81
N MET A 375 -10.03 -0.66 5.26
CA MET A 375 -10.11 0.80 5.28
C MET A 375 -10.28 1.40 3.88
N ARG A 376 -9.63 0.85 2.84
CA ARG A 376 -9.85 1.30 1.47
C ARG A 376 -11.29 1.00 1.01
N LYS A 377 -11.83 -0.19 1.29
CA LYS A 377 -13.22 -0.60 0.96
C LYS A 377 -14.29 0.17 1.74
N GLU A 378 -13.95 0.68 2.92
CA GLU A 378 -14.77 1.64 3.68
C GLU A 378 -14.80 3.05 3.05
N GLY A 379 -13.97 3.29 2.03
CA GLY A 379 -13.86 4.55 1.33
C GLY A 379 -12.80 5.51 1.88
N LEU A 380 -11.87 5.07 2.75
CA LEU A 380 -10.79 5.96 3.18
C LEU A 380 -9.82 6.21 1.99
N PRO A 381 -9.31 7.45 1.82
CA PRO A 381 -8.39 7.82 0.74
C PRO A 381 -7.01 7.17 0.94
N ILE A 382 -6.87 5.95 0.42
CA ILE A 382 -5.65 5.15 0.44
C ILE A 382 -5.09 5.06 -0.98
N GLU A 383 -3.85 5.51 -1.14
CA GLU A 383 -3.10 5.62 -2.40
C GLU A 383 -2.45 4.27 -2.75
N GLY A 384 -1.77 3.69 -1.77
CA GLY A 384 -1.05 2.45 -1.94
C GLY A 384 -0.47 1.87 -0.64
N PHE A 385 0.39 0.89 -0.80
CA PHE A 385 0.99 0.10 0.26
C PHE A 385 2.46 -0.17 -0.07
N CYS A 386 3.37 0.25 0.81
CA CYS A 386 4.79 -0.02 0.70
C CYS A 386 5.16 -1.26 1.51
N VAL A 387 5.85 -2.21 0.87
CA VAL A 387 6.34 -3.44 1.50
C VAL A 387 7.84 -3.27 1.72
N ALA A 388 8.25 -3.22 2.99
CA ALA A 388 9.62 -2.87 3.38
C ALA A 388 10.27 -3.94 4.26
N ALA A 389 11.60 -3.87 4.33
CA ALA A 389 12.49 -4.71 5.14
C ALA A 389 12.55 -6.21 4.78
N ASP A 390 11.87 -6.66 3.72
CA ASP A 390 12.13 -7.88 2.93
C ASP A 390 11.20 -7.90 1.68
N ILE A 391 11.50 -8.67 0.63
CA ILE A 391 10.71 -8.79 -0.61
C ILE A 391 9.79 -10.03 -0.54
N PRO A 392 8.45 -9.89 -0.69
CA PRO A 392 7.56 -11.04 -0.73
C PRO A 392 7.79 -11.89 -2.00
N THR A 393 7.71 -13.22 -1.86
CA THR A 393 7.79 -14.15 -3.01
C THR A 393 6.77 -13.82 -4.09
N THR A 394 7.05 -14.14 -5.36
CA THR A 394 6.22 -13.74 -6.51
C THR A 394 4.73 -14.03 -6.35
N GLU A 395 4.38 -15.20 -5.79
CA GLU A 395 2.98 -15.54 -5.47
C GLU A 395 2.36 -14.65 -4.39
N LYS A 396 3.10 -14.31 -3.34
CA LYS A 396 2.64 -13.41 -2.27
C LYS A 396 2.52 -11.99 -2.79
N ALA A 397 3.48 -11.53 -3.59
CA ALA A 397 3.45 -10.23 -4.25
C ALA A 397 2.22 -10.11 -5.16
N ALA A 398 1.95 -11.11 -6.01
CA ALA A 398 0.75 -11.17 -6.83
C ALA A 398 -0.53 -11.10 -5.98
N LYS A 399 -0.66 -11.95 -4.95
CA LYS A 399 -1.83 -11.96 -4.04
C LYS A 399 -2.03 -10.63 -3.31
N ILE A 400 -0.95 -9.93 -2.92
CA ILE A 400 -1.02 -8.58 -2.32
C ILE A 400 -1.54 -7.56 -3.34
N ILE A 401 -0.97 -7.53 -4.55
CA ILE A 401 -1.37 -6.61 -5.63
C ILE A 401 -2.82 -6.86 -6.05
N GLU A 402 -3.21 -8.12 -6.26
CA GLU A 402 -4.59 -8.52 -6.59
C GLU A 402 -5.58 -8.10 -5.50
N SER A 403 -5.22 -8.27 -4.22
CA SER A 403 -6.09 -7.90 -3.09
C SER A 403 -6.25 -6.39 -2.92
N LEU A 404 -5.18 -5.62 -3.16
CA LEU A 404 -5.21 -4.15 -3.12
C LEU A 404 -5.95 -3.55 -4.34
N ALA A 405 -5.72 -4.10 -5.54
CA ALA A 405 -6.45 -3.71 -6.75
C ALA A 405 -7.95 -4.04 -6.61
N SER A 406 -8.29 -5.22 -6.05
CA SER A 406 -9.67 -5.61 -5.71
C SER A 406 -10.27 -4.82 -4.54
N ALA A 407 -9.48 -3.97 -3.88
CA ALA A 407 -9.95 -2.98 -2.91
C ALA A 407 -10.06 -1.57 -3.50
N GLY A 408 -9.62 -1.32 -4.74
CA GLY A 408 -9.61 0.00 -5.37
C GLY A 408 -8.42 0.89 -4.95
N ALA A 409 -7.33 0.31 -4.43
CA ALA A 409 -6.05 0.99 -4.21
C ALA A 409 -5.13 0.82 -5.44
N SER A 410 -4.40 1.88 -5.83
CA SER A 410 -3.71 1.93 -7.13
C SER A 410 -2.21 1.68 -7.08
N GLY A 411 -1.58 1.75 -5.90
CA GLY A 411 -0.14 1.59 -5.73
C GLY A 411 0.26 0.40 -4.84
N THR A 412 1.26 -0.36 -5.26
CA THR A 412 2.06 -1.23 -4.37
C THR A 412 3.53 -0.93 -4.63
N PHE A 413 4.25 -0.48 -3.61
CA PHE A 413 5.65 -0.10 -3.69
C PHE A 413 6.51 -1.16 -2.99
N PRO A 414 7.14 -2.10 -3.72
CA PRO A 414 8.20 -2.90 -3.13
C PRO A 414 9.40 -1.99 -2.83
N SER A 415 9.98 -2.06 -1.63
CA SER A 415 11.14 -1.24 -1.26
C SER A 415 12.41 -1.53 -2.08
N SER A 416 12.40 -2.61 -2.87
CA SER A 416 13.48 -3.01 -3.75
C SER A 416 12.94 -3.85 -4.92
N LEU A 417 13.34 -3.53 -6.15
CA LEU A 417 13.06 -4.31 -7.37
C LEU A 417 14.36 -4.90 -7.94
N ALA A 418 15.02 -5.69 -7.11
CA ALA A 418 16.19 -6.50 -7.47
C ALA A 418 15.94 -8.00 -7.17
N PRO A 419 15.01 -8.68 -7.89
CA PRO A 419 14.87 -10.12 -7.76
C PRO A 419 15.98 -10.83 -8.55
N LEU A 420 17.12 -11.16 -7.92
CA LEU A 420 18.02 -12.26 -8.31
C LEU A 420 19.21 -12.46 -7.34
N THR A 421 18.99 -13.26 -6.29
CA THR A 421 20.02 -13.99 -5.48
C THR A 421 21.08 -13.19 -4.70
N ALA A 422 21.62 -13.86 -3.67
CA ALA A 422 22.67 -13.41 -2.75
C ALA A 422 22.28 -12.29 -1.77
N SER A 423 22.95 -12.28 -0.62
CA SER A 423 22.77 -11.39 0.52
C SER A 423 24.16 -11.00 1.07
N ASN A 424 24.24 -9.91 1.85
CA ASN A 424 25.46 -9.42 2.55
C ASN A 424 26.49 -8.69 1.64
N LYS A 425 27.48 -7.90 2.11
CA LYS A 425 27.54 -7.00 3.28
C LYS A 425 28.35 -5.72 2.94
N PHE A 426 27.86 -4.56 3.42
CA PHE A 426 28.39 -3.19 3.24
C PHE A 426 28.43 -2.66 1.78
N ASN A 427 27.79 -1.54 1.46
CA ASN A 427 28.20 -0.20 1.90
C ASN A 427 27.02 0.80 2.01
N GLY A 428 25.92 0.38 2.64
CA GLY A 428 24.65 1.13 2.70
C GLY A 428 24.73 2.48 3.42
N CYS A 429 24.98 3.56 2.67
CA CYS A 429 25.10 4.93 3.18
C CYS A 429 23.79 5.61 3.65
N ALA A 430 22.70 4.84 3.78
CA ALA A 430 21.39 5.29 4.23
C ALA A 430 21.22 5.13 5.75
N GLY A 431 20.36 5.94 6.38
CA GLY A 431 20.08 5.85 7.81
C GLY A 431 19.03 4.78 8.14
N GLY A 432 19.15 4.13 9.29
CA GLY A 432 18.22 3.11 9.78
C GLY A 432 18.71 1.68 9.54
N HIS A 433 17.80 0.76 9.23
CA HIS A 433 18.15 -0.58 8.75
C HIS A 433 18.76 -0.45 7.34
N HIS A 434 20.08 -0.34 7.27
CA HIS A 434 20.82 -0.17 6.02
C HIS A 434 20.99 -1.49 5.27
N SER A 435 21.10 -1.42 3.95
CA SER A 435 21.43 -2.57 3.12
C SER A 435 22.92 -2.93 3.20
N CYS A 436 23.25 -3.94 2.43
CA CYS A 436 24.51 -4.67 2.42
C CYS A 436 25.30 -4.51 1.12
N GLU A 437 24.84 -3.67 0.21
CA GLU A 437 25.35 -3.54 -1.15
C GLU A 437 25.99 -2.16 -1.36
N ASP A 438 26.82 -2.03 -2.39
CA ASP A 438 27.07 -0.73 -2.99
C ASP A 438 25.77 -0.16 -3.60
N PHE A 439 25.62 1.15 -3.68
CA PHE A 439 24.41 1.75 -4.26
C PHE A 439 24.38 1.68 -5.80
N HIS A 440 25.55 1.77 -6.44
CA HIS A 440 25.65 1.91 -7.88
C HIS A 440 25.75 0.57 -8.60
N GLN A 441 26.52 -0.40 -8.11
CA GLN A 441 26.73 -1.69 -8.81
C GLN A 441 25.45 -2.52 -9.05
N PRO A 442 24.50 -2.67 -8.08
CA PRO A 442 23.25 -3.37 -8.33
C PRO A 442 22.44 -2.69 -9.44
N ILE A 443 22.42 -1.36 -9.46
CA ILE A 443 21.72 -0.57 -10.49
C ILE A 443 22.43 -0.71 -11.85
N LEU A 444 23.76 -0.57 -11.91
CA LEU A 444 24.57 -0.75 -13.13
C LEU A 444 24.44 -2.15 -13.75
N SER A 445 24.09 -3.17 -12.96
CA SER A 445 23.84 -4.53 -13.45
C SER A 445 22.39 -4.79 -13.86
N THR A 446 21.41 -4.14 -13.23
CA THR A 446 19.96 -4.42 -13.41
C THR A 446 19.17 -3.36 -14.20
N TYR A 447 19.68 -2.13 -14.35
CA TYR A 447 18.93 -1.00 -14.92
C TYR A 447 18.32 -1.29 -16.30
N SER A 448 19.04 -2.02 -17.17
CA SER A 448 18.54 -2.45 -18.48
C SER A 448 17.28 -3.33 -18.36
N SER A 449 17.31 -4.33 -17.48
CA SER A 449 16.18 -5.20 -17.17
C SER A 449 15.02 -4.42 -16.52
N ILE A 450 15.31 -3.52 -15.59
CA ILE A 450 14.31 -2.65 -14.94
C ILE A 450 13.57 -1.81 -16.00
N ARG A 451 14.30 -1.17 -16.92
CA ARG A 451 13.71 -0.31 -17.97
C ARG A 451 12.98 -1.07 -19.09
N GLN A 452 13.07 -2.40 -19.17
CA GLN A 452 12.19 -3.22 -20.01
C GLN A 452 10.76 -3.29 -19.45
N HIS A 453 10.58 -3.14 -18.14
CA HIS A 453 9.28 -3.19 -17.48
C HIS A 453 8.71 -1.78 -17.27
N SER A 454 7.89 -1.33 -18.22
CA SER A 454 7.30 0.03 -18.21
C SER A 454 6.41 0.38 -17.01
N ASN A 455 6.01 -0.62 -16.22
CA ASN A 455 5.24 -0.46 -14.98
C ASN A 455 6.11 -0.25 -13.72
N ILE A 456 7.45 -0.24 -13.85
CA ILE A 456 8.37 0.07 -12.75
C ILE A 456 8.74 1.56 -12.79
N SER A 457 8.53 2.26 -11.66
CA SER A 457 9.15 3.56 -11.40
C SER A 457 10.41 3.37 -10.54
N LEU A 458 11.56 3.84 -11.00
CA LEU A 458 12.84 3.73 -10.30
C LEU A 458 13.10 4.99 -9.47
N VAL A 459 13.00 4.87 -8.14
CA VAL A 459 13.21 5.95 -7.17
C VAL A 459 14.52 5.73 -6.42
N GLY A 460 15.41 6.73 -6.43
CA GLY A 460 16.70 6.66 -5.74
C GLY A 460 16.63 7.12 -4.27
N GLY A 461 17.40 6.46 -3.39
CA GLY A 461 17.38 6.72 -1.94
C GLY A 461 18.75 6.77 -1.27
N PHE A 462 19.72 7.47 -1.87
CA PHE A 462 21.12 7.44 -1.45
C PHE A 462 21.57 8.73 -0.76
N GLY A 463 21.25 8.86 0.53
CA GLY A 463 21.78 9.93 1.38
C GLY A 463 21.44 11.37 0.93
N PHE A 464 20.48 11.55 0.03
CA PHE A 464 20.19 12.84 -0.61
C PHE A 464 19.77 13.91 0.40
N GLY A 465 20.20 15.14 0.14
CA GLY A 465 19.99 16.27 1.05
C GLY A 465 19.79 17.64 0.39
N GLY A 466 19.96 17.74 -0.93
CA GLY A 466 19.75 18.97 -1.70
C GLY A 466 19.32 18.70 -3.15
N ALA A 467 19.57 19.68 -4.03
CA ALA A 467 19.29 19.60 -5.46
C ALA A 467 20.54 19.29 -6.30
N ASP A 468 21.74 19.61 -5.82
CA ASP A 468 22.99 19.45 -6.57
C ASP A 468 23.54 18.02 -6.49
N ASP A 469 23.40 17.37 -5.34
CA ASP A 469 23.68 15.95 -5.10
C ASP A 469 22.68 15.03 -5.82
N LEU A 470 21.42 15.47 -5.96
CA LEU A 470 20.36 14.73 -6.63
C LEU A 470 20.37 14.90 -8.16
N TRP A 471 20.84 16.04 -8.68
CA TRP A 471 20.81 16.36 -10.11
C TRP A 471 21.42 15.29 -11.03
N PRO A 472 22.63 14.73 -10.77
CA PRO A 472 23.24 13.71 -11.63
C PRO A 472 22.44 12.41 -11.73
N TYR A 473 21.63 12.08 -10.72
CA TYR A 473 20.76 10.89 -10.72
C TYR A 473 19.50 11.12 -11.56
N LEU A 474 18.96 12.33 -11.53
CA LEU A 474 17.78 12.71 -12.31
C LEU A 474 18.09 12.95 -13.80
N THR A 475 19.27 13.46 -14.15
CA THR A 475 19.74 13.49 -15.55
C THR A 475 20.30 12.15 -16.03
N GLY A 476 20.68 11.28 -15.09
CA GLY A 476 21.38 10.03 -15.36
C GLY A 476 22.89 10.19 -15.59
N ASP A 477 23.45 11.39 -15.45
CA ASP A 477 24.88 11.65 -15.67
C ASP A 477 25.80 10.87 -14.72
N TRP A 478 25.32 10.49 -13.53
CA TRP A 478 26.09 9.70 -12.55
C TRP A 478 26.76 8.45 -13.15
N SER A 479 26.10 7.79 -14.09
CA SER A 479 26.58 6.53 -14.64
C SER A 479 27.73 6.70 -15.66
N LYS A 480 28.01 7.94 -16.10
CA LYS A 480 29.15 8.27 -16.98
C LYS A 480 30.50 7.99 -16.30
N GLU A 481 30.58 8.17 -14.98
CA GLU A 481 31.80 7.90 -14.19
C GLU A 481 32.19 6.41 -14.23
N TYR A 482 31.20 5.53 -14.41
CA TYR A 482 31.36 4.08 -14.59
C TYR A 482 31.48 3.66 -16.07
N GLY A 483 31.65 4.62 -16.98
CA GLY A 483 31.86 4.36 -18.42
C GLY A 483 30.64 3.84 -19.19
N VAL A 484 29.43 3.95 -18.66
CA VAL A 484 28.19 3.50 -19.31
C VAL A 484 27.33 4.66 -19.81
N ARG A 485 26.26 4.35 -20.57
CA ARG A 485 25.27 5.35 -21.02
C ARG A 485 24.51 5.95 -19.81
N PRO A 486 24.01 7.20 -19.90
CA PRO A 486 23.29 7.85 -18.80
C PRO A 486 22.05 7.06 -18.34
N MET A 487 21.85 6.98 -17.03
CA MET A 487 20.77 6.19 -16.39
C MET A 487 19.85 7.06 -15.50
N PRO A 488 18.90 7.82 -16.08
CA PRO A 488 17.98 8.67 -15.31
C PRO A 488 17.13 7.89 -14.30
N PHE A 489 16.91 8.46 -13.11
CA PHE A 489 15.91 7.99 -12.15
C PHE A 489 14.60 8.78 -12.30
N ASP A 490 13.46 8.14 -11.97
CA ASP A 490 12.13 8.74 -12.11
C ASP A 490 11.77 9.67 -10.94
N GLY A 491 12.50 9.55 -9.82
CA GLY A 491 12.37 10.40 -8.64
C GLY A 491 13.33 10.00 -7.53
N SER A 492 13.17 10.62 -6.36
CA SER A 492 13.99 10.36 -5.17
C SER A 492 13.17 10.30 -3.89
N LEU A 493 13.71 9.58 -2.90
CA LEU A 493 13.23 9.55 -1.53
C LEU A 493 14.21 10.27 -0.59
N PHE A 494 13.65 10.98 0.38
CA PHE A 494 14.38 11.64 1.47
C PHE A 494 13.98 11.00 2.79
N ALA A 495 14.99 10.71 3.62
CA ALA A 495 14.82 10.07 4.93
C ALA A 495 15.54 10.92 6.00
N SER A 496 16.79 10.58 6.30
CA SER A 496 17.68 11.30 7.23
C SER A 496 17.70 12.83 7.13
N ARG A 497 17.51 13.38 5.92
CA ARG A 497 17.51 14.84 5.70
C ARG A 497 16.36 15.56 6.41
N VAL A 498 15.19 14.93 6.55
CA VAL A 498 13.97 15.61 7.06
C VAL A 498 13.77 15.47 8.57
N ILE A 499 14.63 14.71 9.25
CA ILE A 499 14.61 14.52 10.71
C ILE A 499 14.84 15.85 11.47
N VAL A 500 15.58 16.79 10.87
CA VAL A 500 15.84 18.13 11.44
C VAL A 500 14.76 19.19 11.10
N ALA A 501 13.63 18.79 10.50
CA ALA A 501 12.52 19.70 10.19
C ALA A 501 11.69 20.05 11.45
N LYS A 502 11.10 21.24 11.50
CA LYS A 502 10.31 21.74 12.65
C LYS A 502 9.15 20.82 13.01
N GLU A 503 8.51 20.25 12.00
CA GLU A 503 7.35 19.37 12.11
C GLU A 503 7.73 17.91 12.45
N ALA A 504 9.01 17.55 12.34
CA ALA A 504 9.50 16.26 12.83
C ALA A 504 9.60 16.29 14.36
N HIS A 505 9.06 15.26 15.01
CA HIS A 505 8.94 15.18 16.48
C HIS A 505 10.25 14.85 17.20
N THR A 506 11.37 14.72 16.47
CA THR A 506 12.71 14.58 17.03
C THR A 506 13.04 15.73 17.97
N CYS A 507 13.53 15.42 19.17
CA CYS A 507 13.71 16.41 20.24
C CYS A 507 14.69 17.53 19.89
N SER A 508 14.51 18.69 20.51
CA SER A 508 15.30 19.91 20.25
C SER A 508 16.81 19.63 20.35
N SER A 509 17.26 19.03 21.46
CA SER A 509 18.65 18.65 21.72
C SER A 509 19.18 17.55 20.77
N VAL A 510 18.32 16.61 20.37
CA VAL A 510 18.65 15.56 19.39
C VAL A 510 18.88 16.17 18.00
N LYS A 511 18.08 17.17 17.60
CA LYS A 511 18.31 17.95 16.37
C LYS A 511 19.60 18.75 16.44
N ASP A 512 19.93 19.37 17.57
CA ASP A 512 21.21 20.08 17.76
C ASP A 512 22.40 19.12 17.61
N LEU A 513 22.28 17.89 18.15
CA LEU A 513 23.29 16.84 17.97
C LEU A 513 23.43 16.42 16.50
N ILE A 514 22.33 16.23 15.76
CA ILE A 514 22.37 15.89 14.33
C ILE A 514 23.03 17.00 13.50
N VAL A 515 22.86 18.29 13.87
CA VAL A 515 23.56 19.43 13.25
C VAL A 515 25.05 19.44 13.62
N THR A 516 25.40 19.01 14.84
CA THR A 516 26.77 19.08 15.40
C THR A 516 27.60 17.81 15.15
N ALA A 517 27.03 16.79 14.51
CA ALA A 517 27.58 15.43 14.50
C ALA A 517 28.88 15.24 13.67
N SER A 518 30.02 15.27 14.35
CA SER A 518 31.24 14.52 14.02
C SER A 518 31.57 13.61 15.21
N GLY A 519 31.39 12.30 15.10
CA GLY A 519 30.91 11.47 16.23
C GLY A 519 31.88 10.52 16.97
N GLY A 520 31.38 10.04 18.13
CA GLY A 520 31.88 8.95 19.00
C GLY A 520 32.73 9.37 20.22
N ASP A 521 32.68 8.76 21.42
CA ASP A 521 31.73 7.81 22.08
C ASP A 521 32.02 7.72 23.63
N ASP A 522 31.18 7.11 24.51
CA ASP A 522 31.22 7.24 26.01
C ASP A 522 30.71 6.01 26.90
N ALA A 523 30.83 6.02 28.26
CA ALA A 523 30.39 4.96 29.25
C ALA A 523 30.40 5.34 30.78
N LYS A 524 29.89 4.66 31.85
CA LYS A 524 28.82 3.64 32.23
C LYS A 524 28.84 3.39 33.80
N TRP A 525 27.72 3.25 34.55
CA TRP A 525 27.64 2.61 35.93
C TRP A 525 26.19 2.33 36.50
N GLU A 526 26.00 1.61 37.64
CA GLU A 526 24.73 0.96 38.13
C GLU A 526 24.44 0.87 39.69
N GLY A 527 23.29 0.28 40.17
CA GLY A 527 23.05 -0.09 41.60
C GLY A 527 21.64 -0.60 42.08
N THR A 528 21.47 -0.87 43.40
CA THR A 528 20.60 -1.94 44.01
C THR A 528 19.27 -1.61 44.78
N TYR A 529 18.54 -2.68 45.19
CA TYR A 529 17.24 -2.83 45.89
C TYR A 529 16.48 -1.66 46.53
N ALA A 530 16.96 -0.98 47.57
CA ALA A 530 16.20 0.13 48.16
C ALA A 530 16.00 1.30 47.17
N LYS A 531 16.80 1.33 46.09
CA LYS A 531 16.54 2.16 44.91
C LYS A 531 15.32 1.66 44.13
N HIS A 532 15.11 0.35 43.96
CA HIS A 532 14.20 -0.19 42.94
C HIS A 532 12.75 0.29 43.04
N GLY A 533 12.12 0.44 44.22
CA GLY A 533 10.76 1.01 44.28
C GLY A 533 10.67 2.42 43.67
N PRO A 534 11.33 3.43 44.27
CA PRO A 534 11.37 4.79 43.72
C PRO A 534 12.10 4.93 42.37
N ALA A 535 13.07 4.06 42.06
CA ALA A 535 13.82 4.09 40.82
C ALA A 535 13.07 3.43 39.66
N LEU A 536 12.22 2.43 39.89
CA LEU A 536 11.29 1.91 38.88
C LEU A 536 10.33 3.03 38.45
N VAL A 537 9.81 3.81 39.40
CA VAL A 537 9.08 5.05 39.11
C VAL A 537 9.97 6.00 38.29
N ARG A 538 11.17 6.35 38.77
CA ARG A 538 12.12 7.24 38.05
C ARG A 538 12.53 6.73 36.65
N PHE A 539 12.47 5.42 36.40
CA PHE A 539 12.75 4.79 35.10
C PHE A 539 11.49 4.61 34.23
N MET A 540 10.29 5.03 34.66
CA MET A 540 9.03 4.79 33.91
C MET A 540 8.02 5.96 33.95
N TYR A 541 8.22 6.94 34.84
CA TYR A 541 7.40 8.13 35.05
C TYR A 541 8.25 9.40 34.86
N VAL A 542 7.71 10.40 34.17
CA VAL A 542 8.35 11.67 33.84
C VAL A 542 7.87 12.71 34.85
N ALA A 543 8.58 12.81 35.97
CA ALA A 543 8.10 13.54 37.15
C ALA A 543 7.81 15.03 36.93
N HIS A 544 8.43 15.68 35.93
CA HIS A 544 8.20 17.09 35.62
C HIS A 544 7.02 17.33 34.66
N GLU A 545 6.56 16.31 33.93
CA GLU A 545 5.32 16.35 33.12
C GLU A 545 4.12 15.74 33.86
N GLU A 546 4.34 15.19 35.07
CA GLU A 546 3.39 14.37 35.82
C GLU A 546 2.82 13.17 35.02
N CYS A 547 3.61 12.60 34.10
CA CYS A 547 3.14 11.65 33.10
C CYS A 547 3.84 10.28 33.17
N TRP A 548 3.15 9.20 32.76
CA TRP A 548 3.77 7.89 32.54
C TRP A 548 4.10 7.68 31.07
N VAL A 549 5.35 7.26 30.78
CA VAL A 549 5.84 6.95 29.43
C VAL A 549 4.96 5.91 28.71
N ASN A 550 4.36 4.99 29.48
CA ASN A 550 3.22 4.22 29.00
C ASN A 550 2.35 3.72 30.17
N LEU A 551 1.03 3.70 29.98
CA LEU A 551 0.09 3.14 30.96
C LEU A 551 0.36 1.66 31.27
N SER A 552 0.97 0.90 30.34
CA SER A 552 1.39 -0.49 30.62
C SER A 552 2.49 -0.57 31.68
N LEU A 553 3.36 0.44 31.77
CA LEU A 553 4.45 0.50 32.75
C LEU A 553 3.91 0.91 34.14
N ARG A 554 2.93 1.83 34.19
CA ARG A 554 2.16 2.13 35.40
C ARG A 554 1.48 0.87 35.94
N ASN A 555 0.82 0.12 35.07
CA ASN A 555 0.13 -1.11 35.46
C ASN A 555 1.11 -2.20 35.94
N MET A 556 2.30 -2.31 35.32
CA MET A 556 3.36 -3.22 35.78
C MET A 556 3.89 -2.83 37.18
N MET A 557 4.11 -1.53 37.43
CA MET A 557 4.45 -1.04 38.77
C MET A 557 3.33 -1.34 39.78
N GLY A 558 2.06 -1.29 39.36
CA GLY A 558 0.92 -1.64 40.19
C GLY A 558 0.84 -3.13 40.54
N ASP A 559 1.12 -4.02 39.59
CA ASP A 559 1.26 -5.46 39.87
C ASP A 559 2.46 -5.75 40.78
N TRP A 560 3.57 -5.02 40.61
CA TRP A 560 4.74 -5.15 41.47
C TRP A 560 4.48 -4.71 42.92
N LEU A 561 3.77 -3.59 43.11
CA LEU A 561 3.34 -3.15 44.44
C LEU A 561 2.34 -4.13 45.07
N ARG A 562 1.41 -4.70 44.29
CA ARG A 562 0.52 -5.77 44.76
C ARG A 562 1.28 -7.02 45.19
N ARG A 563 2.35 -7.42 44.48
CA ARG A 563 3.21 -8.54 44.89
C ARG A 563 3.91 -8.28 46.24
N ILE A 564 4.36 -7.05 46.48
CA ILE A 564 4.93 -6.65 47.78
C ILE A 564 3.83 -6.70 48.87
N GLU A 565 2.63 -6.21 48.57
CA GLU A 565 1.48 -6.28 49.50
C GLU A 565 1.10 -7.72 49.86
N GLU A 566 1.01 -8.63 48.88
CA GLU A 566 0.79 -10.07 49.11
C GLU A 566 1.80 -10.65 50.08
N GLN A 567 3.09 -10.34 49.88
CA GLN A 567 4.21 -10.90 50.64
C GLN A 567 4.25 -10.39 52.09
N PHE A 568 3.90 -9.11 52.33
CA PHE A 568 4.04 -8.48 53.66
C PHE A 568 2.71 -8.31 54.44
N ALA A 569 1.54 -8.39 53.81
CA ALA A 569 0.26 -8.22 54.50
C ALA A 569 0.00 -9.28 55.59
N GLY A 570 0.49 -10.50 55.40
CA GLY A 570 0.29 -11.63 56.33
C GLY A 570 1.15 -11.60 57.60
N VAL A 571 2.24 -10.84 57.63
CA VAL A 571 3.22 -10.86 58.75
C VAL A 571 2.62 -10.31 60.06
N ASN A 572 1.69 -9.35 59.95
CA ASN A 572 1.06 -8.69 61.09
C ASN A 572 -0.45 -9.03 61.19
N GLY A 573 -0.76 -10.28 61.54
CA GLY A 573 -2.10 -10.74 61.94
C GLY A 573 -2.94 -11.38 60.82
N GLY A 574 -3.44 -12.59 61.09
CA GLY A 574 -4.16 -13.44 60.13
C GLY A 574 -5.63 -13.09 59.92
N GLY A 575 -5.90 -12.12 59.04
CA GLY A 575 -7.23 -11.83 58.51
C GLY A 575 -7.13 -11.16 57.13
N PRO A 576 -8.16 -11.28 56.26
CA PRO A 576 -8.14 -10.65 54.95
C PRO A 576 -8.13 -9.12 55.09
N LYS A 577 -7.11 -8.48 54.53
CA LYS A 577 -6.97 -7.02 54.44
C LYS A 577 -7.35 -6.59 53.03
N ALA A 578 -8.08 -5.49 52.91
CA ALA A 578 -8.34 -4.87 51.62
C ALA A 578 -7.04 -4.24 51.08
N SER A 579 -6.81 -4.35 49.78
CA SER A 579 -5.59 -3.81 49.13
C SER A 579 -5.51 -2.29 49.27
N ILE A 580 -4.33 -1.78 49.61
CA ILE A 580 -4.02 -0.34 49.62
C ILE A 580 -3.95 0.20 48.17
N LEU A 581 -3.82 -0.67 47.15
CA LEU A 581 -3.88 -0.34 45.74
C LEU A 581 -5.15 -0.92 45.04
N PRO A 582 -6.36 -0.42 45.35
CA PRO A 582 -7.60 -0.90 44.73
C PRO A 582 -7.70 -0.54 43.23
N SER A 583 -7.05 0.54 42.79
CA SER A 583 -7.00 0.98 41.39
C SER A 583 -5.64 1.55 41.03
N PHE A 584 -5.10 1.20 39.86
CA PHE A 584 -3.84 1.74 39.34
C PHE A 584 -3.88 3.24 39.03
N SER A 585 -5.06 3.88 39.05
CA SER A 585 -5.16 5.35 38.97
C SER A 585 -4.52 6.06 40.18
N LEU A 586 -4.36 5.39 41.33
CA LEU A 586 -3.59 5.94 42.46
C LEU A 586 -2.09 6.08 42.15
N LEU A 587 -1.59 5.42 41.10
CA LEU A 587 -0.23 5.56 40.61
C LEU A 587 -0.07 6.67 39.56
N ASP A 588 -1.14 7.38 39.17
CA ASP A 588 -1.03 8.49 38.21
C ASP A 588 -0.20 9.66 38.79
N LYS A 589 -0.11 9.78 40.14
CA LYS A 589 0.90 10.58 40.84
C LYS A 589 1.63 9.72 41.89
N PRO A 590 2.65 8.94 41.49
CA PRO A 590 3.11 7.80 42.26
C PRO A 590 3.93 8.15 43.52
N ASP A 591 4.64 9.28 43.55
CA ASP A 591 5.62 9.57 44.62
C ASP A 591 5.01 9.62 46.02
N ALA A 592 3.83 10.25 46.16
CA ALA A 592 3.13 10.31 47.44
C ALA A 592 2.60 8.94 47.87
N PHE A 593 1.95 8.22 46.94
CA PHE A 593 1.38 6.90 47.20
C PHE A 593 2.47 5.86 47.55
N VAL A 594 3.59 5.83 46.82
CA VAL A 594 4.69 4.90 47.07
C VAL A 594 5.36 5.17 48.43
N GLN A 595 5.48 6.44 48.84
CA GLN A 595 5.95 6.79 50.19
C GLN A 595 4.97 6.37 51.30
N GLU A 596 3.66 6.41 51.06
CA GLU A 596 2.65 5.93 52.02
C GLU A 596 2.62 4.39 52.07
N PHE A 597 2.70 3.73 50.93
CA PHE A 597 2.75 2.28 50.78
C PHE A 597 3.94 1.67 51.56
N PHE A 598 5.16 2.19 51.39
CA PHE A 598 6.32 1.69 52.14
C PHE A 598 6.31 2.04 53.64
N LYS A 599 5.51 3.02 54.09
CA LYS A 599 5.24 3.23 55.53
C LYS A 599 4.27 2.18 56.09
N ALA A 600 3.36 1.65 55.28
CA ALA A 600 2.46 0.57 55.67
C ALA A 600 3.16 -0.81 55.73
N TYR A 601 4.18 -1.02 54.88
CA TYR A 601 4.99 -2.26 54.83
C TYR A 601 6.48 -1.99 55.14
N PRO A 602 6.86 -1.55 56.36
CA PRO A 602 8.23 -1.14 56.67
C PRO A 602 9.27 -2.26 56.48
N LEU A 603 8.88 -3.52 56.75
CA LEU A 603 9.72 -4.71 56.53
C LEU A 603 10.17 -4.86 55.07
N ALA A 604 9.39 -4.35 54.10
CA ALA A 604 9.75 -4.34 52.69
C ALA A 604 10.89 -3.38 52.34
N THR A 605 11.33 -2.54 53.28
CA THR A 605 12.52 -1.66 53.12
C THR A 605 13.79 -2.27 53.72
N GLU A 606 13.66 -3.27 54.60
CA GLU A 606 14.78 -3.95 55.29
C GLU A 606 15.13 -5.31 54.66
N GLN A 607 14.14 -6.02 54.11
CA GLN A 607 14.30 -7.36 53.56
C GLN A 607 14.77 -7.34 52.08
N LEU A 608 15.73 -8.21 51.75
CA LEU A 608 16.12 -8.49 50.36
C LEU A 608 15.04 -9.31 49.64
N LEU A 609 14.87 -9.09 48.33
CA LEU A 609 13.86 -9.81 47.52
C LEU A 609 14.04 -11.33 47.59
N ALA A 610 12.94 -12.05 47.82
CA ALA A 610 12.91 -13.50 47.73
C ALA A 610 13.15 -13.99 46.29
N SER A 611 13.65 -15.20 46.14
CA SER A 611 13.89 -15.87 44.84
C SER A 611 12.65 -15.89 43.94
N GLU A 612 11.50 -16.14 44.55
CA GLU A 612 10.17 -16.20 43.95
C GLU A 612 9.73 -14.83 43.43
N ASP A 613 10.04 -13.77 44.19
CA ASP A 613 9.73 -12.39 43.81
C ASP A 613 10.67 -11.87 42.71
N GLN A 614 11.92 -12.33 42.67
CA GLN A 614 12.85 -12.06 41.57
C GLN A 614 12.38 -12.74 40.27
N ALA A 615 11.96 -14.00 40.34
CA ALA A 615 11.38 -14.72 39.21
C ALA A 615 10.06 -14.08 38.73
N TYR A 616 9.19 -13.67 39.66
CA TYR A 616 7.97 -12.92 39.35
C TYR A 616 8.27 -11.57 38.69
N PHE A 617 9.23 -10.80 39.23
CA PHE A 617 9.67 -9.53 38.66
C PHE A 617 10.14 -9.70 37.21
N LEU A 618 11.06 -10.65 36.95
CA LEU A 618 11.53 -10.97 35.60
C LEU A 618 10.37 -11.37 34.66
N THR A 619 9.39 -12.14 35.17
CA THR A 619 8.19 -12.54 34.41
C THR A 619 7.31 -11.33 34.04
N ILE A 620 7.07 -10.38 34.96
CA ILE A 620 6.22 -9.21 34.67
C ILE A 620 6.92 -8.17 33.77
N VAL A 621 8.26 -8.07 33.80
CA VAL A 621 8.97 -7.18 32.86
C VAL A 621 9.09 -7.76 31.44
N GLN A 622 8.98 -9.08 31.28
CA GLN A 622 8.89 -9.77 29.98
C GLN A 622 7.47 -9.85 29.38
N ARG A 623 6.44 -9.36 30.10
CA ARG A 623 5.03 -9.64 29.78
C ARG A 623 4.62 -9.24 28.34
N PRO A 624 4.17 -10.19 27.49
CA PRO A 624 3.78 -9.88 26.11
C PRO A 624 2.64 -8.86 26.01
N GLY A 625 2.82 -7.84 25.16
CA GLY A 625 1.83 -6.77 24.96
C GLY A 625 2.03 -5.53 25.85
N GLN A 626 2.97 -5.59 26.79
CA GLN A 626 3.48 -4.44 27.54
C GLN A 626 4.53 -3.68 26.70
N LYS A 627 4.72 -2.37 26.94
CA LYS A 627 5.95 -1.68 26.51
C LYS A 627 7.15 -2.27 27.27
N LEU A 628 8.31 -2.36 26.63
CA LEU A 628 9.52 -2.90 27.26
C LEU A 628 9.94 -2.03 28.45
N VAL A 629 10.55 -2.64 29.47
CA VAL A 629 11.22 -1.89 30.54
C VAL A 629 12.44 -1.13 30.01
N ARG A 630 12.75 -0.02 30.68
CA ARG A 630 13.75 0.99 30.23
C ARG A 630 15.10 0.85 30.95
N PHE A 631 15.39 -0.36 31.42
CA PHE A 631 16.57 -0.75 32.16
C PHE A 631 16.79 -2.26 31.92
N ILE A 632 18.02 -2.72 32.07
CA ILE A 632 18.37 -4.14 31.93
C ILE A 632 18.12 -4.83 33.28
N PRO A 633 17.19 -5.79 33.39
CA PRO A 633 16.82 -6.37 34.69
C PRO A 633 17.74 -7.52 35.11
N ILE A 634 18.43 -8.16 34.16
CA ILE A 634 19.37 -9.26 34.37
C ILE A 634 20.38 -9.33 33.21
N LEU A 635 21.59 -9.79 33.49
CA LEU A 635 22.58 -10.15 32.47
C LEU A 635 22.49 -11.66 32.20
N ASP A 636 21.70 -12.04 31.20
CA ASP A 636 21.42 -13.43 30.80
C ASP A 636 21.61 -13.64 29.29
N ALA A 637 21.20 -14.80 28.77
CA ALA A 637 21.21 -15.08 27.33
C ALA A 637 20.29 -14.13 26.51
N MET A 638 19.37 -13.41 27.16
CA MET A 638 18.49 -12.41 26.55
C MET A 638 19.03 -10.99 26.68
N PHE A 639 20.26 -10.78 27.16
CA PHE A 639 20.90 -9.46 27.27
C PHE A 639 20.80 -8.61 25.99
N GLU A 640 20.98 -9.21 24.81
CA GLU A 640 20.82 -8.48 23.53
C GLU A 640 19.39 -7.98 23.32
N VAL A 641 18.39 -8.79 23.70
CA VAL A 641 16.96 -8.42 23.66
C VAL A 641 16.71 -7.27 24.62
N TRP A 642 17.23 -7.35 25.85
CA TRP A 642 17.12 -6.29 26.86
C TRP A 642 17.78 -4.98 26.45
N PHE A 643 18.91 -5.05 25.74
CA PHE A 643 19.70 -3.87 25.37
C PHE A 643 19.21 -3.19 24.09
N LYS A 644 18.74 -3.95 23.08
CA LYS A 644 18.43 -3.41 21.74
C LYS A 644 16.96 -3.15 21.47
N MET A 645 16.03 -3.86 22.11
CA MET A 645 14.60 -3.78 21.79
C MET A 645 13.98 -2.44 22.21
N ASP A 646 13.03 -1.93 21.41
CA ASP A 646 12.25 -0.71 21.68
C ASP A 646 13.13 0.53 22.03
N SER A 647 14.28 0.65 21.37
CA SER A 647 15.31 1.68 21.63
C SER A 647 15.13 2.99 20.84
N LEU A 648 14.24 3.02 19.83
CA LEU A 648 14.18 4.10 18.83
C LEU A 648 13.33 5.33 19.23
N TRP A 649 12.31 5.15 20.07
CA TRP A 649 11.33 6.21 20.37
C TRP A 649 11.89 7.34 21.23
N ALA A 650 12.96 7.08 22.00
CA ALA A 650 13.64 8.05 22.86
C ALA A 650 14.24 9.26 22.10
N ALA A 651 14.44 9.15 20.78
CA ALA A 651 14.84 10.28 19.94
C ALA A 651 13.75 11.35 19.73
N GLU A 652 12.48 11.02 20.06
CA GLU A 652 11.33 11.93 20.03
C GLU A 652 10.70 12.17 21.41
N ASP A 653 11.34 11.66 22.47
CA ASP A 653 10.95 11.81 23.86
C ASP A 653 12.20 11.75 24.75
N ILE A 654 12.96 12.85 24.74
CA ILE A 654 14.17 13.02 25.55
C ILE A 654 13.83 13.33 27.02
N GLU A 655 12.64 13.86 27.28
CA GLU A 655 12.17 14.18 28.64
C GLU A 655 11.97 12.93 29.48
N ALA A 656 11.58 11.82 28.84
CA ALA A 656 11.59 10.51 29.46
C ALA A 656 13.00 9.93 29.71
N VAL A 657 14.05 10.39 29.03
CA VAL A 657 15.41 9.81 29.09
C VAL A 657 16.13 10.22 30.37
N PHE A 658 16.92 9.31 30.93
CA PHE A 658 17.66 9.55 32.16
C PHE A 658 18.66 10.72 31.98
N HIS A 659 18.53 11.75 32.81
CA HIS A 659 19.23 13.04 32.70
C HIS A 659 18.94 13.87 31.43
N GLN A 660 17.87 13.56 30.68
CA GLN A 660 17.57 14.19 29.38
C GLN A 660 18.75 14.15 28.40
N ASP A 661 19.63 13.16 28.56
CA ASP A 661 20.95 13.09 27.95
C ASP A 661 20.87 12.38 26.57
N PRO A 662 21.02 13.13 25.45
CA PRO A 662 20.85 12.58 24.11
C PRO A 662 21.99 11.68 23.65
N GLN A 663 23.11 11.59 24.39
CA GLN A 663 24.14 10.57 24.14
C GLN A 663 23.65 9.15 24.49
N ARG A 664 22.57 9.03 25.26
CA ARG A 664 21.97 7.74 25.68
C ARG A 664 20.95 7.18 24.69
N VAL A 665 20.84 7.76 23.50
CA VAL A 665 19.71 7.56 22.58
C VAL A 665 20.16 7.04 21.22
N CYS A 666 19.50 5.98 20.74
CA CYS A 666 19.72 5.44 19.41
C CYS A 666 19.11 6.35 18.32
N ILE A 667 19.92 7.24 17.76
CA ILE A 667 19.52 8.16 16.67
C ILE A 667 19.85 7.50 15.31
N LEU A 668 18.81 7.15 14.55
CA LEU A 668 18.98 6.56 13.21
C LEU A 668 19.28 7.65 12.16
N GLN A 669 20.55 7.80 11.78
CA GLN A 669 20.98 8.81 10.80
C GLN A 669 21.95 8.25 9.75
N GLY A 670 21.78 8.68 8.48
CA GLY A 670 22.61 8.23 7.36
C GLY A 670 23.89 9.07 7.21
N PRO A 671 25.07 8.44 7.11
CA PRO A 671 26.36 9.14 7.14
C PRO A 671 26.59 10.09 5.95
N VAL A 672 25.97 9.83 4.80
CA VAL A 672 26.05 10.74 3.63
C VAL A 672 25.02 11.87 3.72
N ALA A 673 23.89 11.68 4.39
CA ALA A 673 22.81 12.67 4.51
C ALA A 673 23.06 13.73 5.60
N VAL A 674 23.78 13.37 6.67
CA VAL A 674 23.98 14.27 7.83
C VAL A 674 24.67 15.57 7.43
N LYS A 675 25.63 15.53 6.48
CA LYS A 675 26.34 16.70 5.95
C LYS A 675 25.43 17.79 5.36
N HIS A 676 24.22 17.44 4.93
CA HIS A 676 23.23 18.38 4.38
C HIS A 676 22.27 18.93 5.43
N SER A 677 22.39 18.48 6.68
CA SER A 677 21.48 18.82 7.80
C SER A 677 21.99 20.01 8.62
N GLU A 678 22.61 20.98 7.95
CA GLU A 678 23.36 22.13 8.51
C GLU A 678 22.54 23.07 9.41
N VAL A 679 21.20 23.09 9.28
CA VAL A 679 20.32 24.04 9.98
C VAL A 679 19.06 23.32 10.46
N LYS A 680 18.92 23.27 11.78
CA LYS A 680 17.73 22.83 12.53
C LYS A 680 16.54 23.77 12.30
N ASP A 681 15.35 23.19 12.15
CA ASP A 681 14.05 23.88 12.08
C ASP A 681 13.95 25.00 11.00
N LYS A 682 14.84 24.95 9.99
CA LYS A 682 15.16 26.02 9.02
C LYS A 682 13.95 26.73 8.40
N PRO A 683 13.63 27.98 8.78
CA PRO A 683 12.75 28.83 7.99
C PRO A 683 13.51 29.36 6.76
N ILE A 684 12.82 29.56 5.64
CA ILE A 684 13.44 30.04 4.39
C ILE A 684 13.06 31.52 4.16
N ASN A 685 14.03 32.37 4.49
CA ASN A 685 14.27 33.75 4.04
C ASN A 685 13.05 34.68 3.77
N GLY A 686 12.88 35.67 4.66
CA GLY A 686 12.66 37.06 4.23
C GLY A 686 11.22 37.54 4.01
N SER A 687 10.20 36.70 4.17
CA SER A 687 8.79 37.12 4.12
C SER A 687 7.96 36.46 5.23
N GLU A 688 6.93 37.15 5.71
CA GLU A 688 6.21 36.82 6.96
C GLU A 688 5.20 35.66 6.84
N VAL A 689 5.63 34.51 6.33
CA VAL A 689 4.85 33.26 6.37
C VAL A 689 5.43 32.38 7.50
N LYS A 690 4.82 32.47 8.70
CA LYS A 690 5.35 31.86 9.93
C LYS A 690 5.25 30.33 10.01
N ASP A 691 4.56 29.68 9.07
CA ASP A 691 4.10 28.30 9.20
C ASP A 691 4.59 27.35 8.08
N LYS A 692 4.97 26.14 8.51
CA LYS A 692 5.35 24.94 7.72
C LYS A 692 6.71 24.98 6.97
N PRO A 693 7.88 24.96 7.65
CA PRO A 693 9.19 24.90 6.98
C PRO A 693 9.49 23.59 6.21
N ILE A 694 8.84 22.43 6.46
CA ILE A 694 9.06 21.24 5.60
C ILE A 694 8.61 21.50 4.16
N ASN A 695 7.53 22.27 4.00
CA ASN A 695 7.04 22.75 2.70
C ASN A 695 8.13 23.60 2.00
N GLY A 696 8.79 24.50 2.74
CA GLY A 696 9.90 25.29 2.23
C GLY A 696 11.10 24.43 1.79
N MET A 697 11.50 23.46 2.62
CA MET A 697 12.64 22.58 2.34
C MET A 697 12.48 21.81 1.02
N LEU A 698 11.32 21.18 0.83
CA LEU A 698 11.05 20.36 -0.36
C LEU A 698 10.77 21.22 -1.60
N ASN A 699 10.05 22.34 -1.46
CA ASN A 699 9.84 23.29 -2.56
C ASN A 699 11.17 23.87 -3.05
N ASN A 700 12.08 24.27 -2.17
CA ASN A 700 13.37 24.83 -2.55
C ASN A 700 14.18 23.86 -3.44
N ILE A 701 14.25 22.57 -3.06
CA ILE A 701 14.89 21.54 -3.89
C ILE A 701 14.15 21.41 -5.24
N THR A 702 12.82 21.32 -5.21
CA THR A 702 11.99 21.15 -6.43
C THR A 702 12.13 22.33 -7.39
N SER A 703 12.17 23.57 -6.89
CA SER A 703 12.33 24.78 -7.68
C SER A 703 13.72 24.85 -8.34
N ILE A 704 14.80 24.57 -7.60
CA ILE A 704 16.16 24.55 -8.16
C ILE A 704 16.27 23.50 -9.28
N LEU A 705 15.68 22.31 -9.09
CA LEU A 705 15.62 21.27 -10.13
C LEU A 705 14.80 21.72 -11.35
N ALA A 706 13.65 22.38 -11.14
CA ALA A 706 12.81 22.88 -12.22
C ALA A 706 13.47 24.02 -13.01
N ASP A 707 14.15 24.96 -12.34
CA ASP A 707 14.88 26.05 -13.00
C ASP A 707 16.11 25.53 -13.77
N LYS A 708 16.83 24.52 -13.25
CA LYS A 708 17.88 23.82 -14.01
C LYS A 708 17.33 23.12 -15.25
N LEU A 709 16.20 22.41 -15.17
CA LEU A 709 15.54 21.82 -16.35
C LEU A 709 15.10 22.89 -17.35
N LEU A 710 14.57 24.03 -16.87
CA LEU A 710 14.18 25.15 -17.71
C LEU A 710 15.37 25.73 -18.46
N GLN A 711 16.51 25.90 -17.79
CA GLN A 711 17.77 26.34 -18.39
C GLN A 711 18.28 25.33 -19.43
N CYS A 712 18.41 24.05 -19.06
CA CYS A 712 19.03 23.02 -19.89
C CYS A 712 18.20 22.60 -21.11
N LEU A 713 16.86 22.55 -21.00
CA LEU A 713 15.99 22.01 -22.06
C LEU A 713 15.23 23.09 -22.83
N TYR A 714 14.94 24.24 -22.22
CA TYR A 714 14.09 25.29 -22.80
C TYR A 714 14.81 26.63 -22.98
N GLY A 715 16.07 26.75 -22.54
CA GLY A 715 16.86 27.98 -22.63
C GLY A 715 16.34 29.09 -21.71
N SER A 716 15.88 28.71 -20.50
CA SER A 716 15.23 29.58 -19.51
C SER A 716 13.87 30.16 -19.92
N ASP A 717 13.31 29.72 -21.05
CA ASP A 717 12.08 30.26 -21.63
C ASP A 717 10.83 29.47 -21.20
N LYS A 718 10.01 30.07 -20.32
CA LYS A 718 8.76 29.48 -19.80
C LYS A 718 7.64 29.36 -20.84
N SER A 719 7.76 29.98 -22.03
CA SER A 719 6.77 29.85 -23.11
C SER A 719 6.91 28.54 -23.90
N LYS A 720 8.10 27.92 -23.89
CA LYS A 720 8.39 26.66 -24.60
C LYS A 720 7.99 25.41 -23.80
N VAL A 721 7.56 25.57 -22.54
CA VAL A 721 7.13 24.46 -21.68
C VAL A 721 5.73 23.98 -22.11
N PRO A 722 5.55 22.70 -22.49
CA PRO A 722 4.24 22.17 -22.90
C PRO A 722 3.16 22.39 -21.85
N VAL A 723 1.99 22.84 -22.31
CA VAL A 723 0.81 23.01 -21.46
C VAL A 723 -0.01 21.71 -21.45
N ILE A 724 -0.48 21.32 -20.28
CA ILE A 724 -1.49 20.26 -20.06
C ILE A 724 -2.54 20.82 -19.10
N ASP A 725 -3.74 20.25 -19.06
CA ASP A 725 -4.75 20.69 -18.08
C ASP A 725 -4.38 20.22 -16.67
N TYR A 726 -4.45 18.90 -16.46
CA TYR A 726 -4.00 18.23 -15.24
C TYR A 726 -2.81 17.30 -15.48
N LEU A 727 -2.04 17.04 -14.42
CA LEU A 727 -0.91 16.11 -14.43
C LEU A 727 -1.42 14.67 -14.25
N GLY A 728 -0.93 13.72 -15.05
CA GLY A 728 -1.30 12.30 -14.87
C GLY A 728 -0.65 11.38 -15.89
N THR A 729 -0.91 10.07 -15.76
CA THR A 729 -0.52 9.03 -16.73
C THR A 729 -0.86 9.48 -18.15
N LYS A 730 0.13 9.43 -19.07
CA LYS A 730 -0.09 9.81 -20.48
C LYS A 730 -1.13 8.88 -21.10
N PRO A 731 -2.15 9.39 -21.84
CA PRO A 731 -3.08 8.54 -22.58
C PRO A 731 -2.33 7.62 -23.53
N GLY A 732 -2.72 6.33 -23.58
CA GLY A 732 -2.13 5.35 -24.48
C GLY A 732 -2.75 5.40 -25.88
N ASP A 733 -1.96 5.05 -26.90
CA ASP A 733 -2.34 5.14 -28.32
C ASP A 733 -3.75 4.59 -28.62
N THR A 734 -4.61 5.44 -29.16
CA THR A 734 -6.02 5.12 -29.47
C THR A 734 -6.12 4.19 -30.68
N SER A 735 -5.94 2.90 -30.44
CA SER A 735 -6.17 1.85 -31.44
C SER A 735 -7.66 1.80 -31.84
N PRO A 736 -8.01 1.67 -33.14
CA PRO A 736 -9.40 1.55 -33.57
C PRO A 736 -10.08 0.33 -32.95
N VAL A 737 -11.19 0.55 -32.25
CA VAL A 737 -11.88 -0.49 -31.47
C VAL A 737 -12.91 -1.22 -32.33
N PRO A 738 -12.90 -2.58 -32.41
CA PRO A 738 -13.81 -3.32 -33.28
C PRO A 738 -15.28 -3.15 -32.89
N GLY A 739 -16.16 -3.06 -33.88
CA GLY A 739 -17.61 -2.96 -33.71
C GLY A 739 -18.17 -1.54 -33.54
N VAL A 740 -17.31 -0.51 -33.54
CA VAL A 740 -17.68 0.91 -33.47
C VAL A 740 -17.73 1.53 -34.88
N GLN A 741 -18.77 2.30 -35.16
CA GLN A 741 -18.86 3.18 -36.34
C GLN A 741 -18.78 4.64 -35.89
N ILE A 742 -17.93 5.43 -36.55
CA ILE A 742 -17.74 6.86 -36.30
C ILE A 742 -18.37 7.64 -37.44
N ALA A 743 -19.24 8.60 -37.13
CA ALA A 743 -19.78 9.56 -38.08
C ALA A 743 -19.67 10.97 -37.50
N GLN A 744 -19.07 11.91 -38.23
CA GLN A 744 -18.94 13.30 -37.82
C GLN A 744 -19.93 14.17 -38.61
N GLN A 745 -20.61 15.10 -37.93
CA GLN A 745 -21.60 16.00 -38.51
C GLN A 745 -21.40 17.41 -37.94
N GLY A 746 -20.46 18.16 -38.53
CA GLY A 746 -19.97 19.41 -37.94
C GLY A 746 -19.17 19.12 -36.67
N ASP A 747 -19.56 19.78 -35.59
CA ASP A 747 -18.91 19.70 -34.27
C ASP A 747 -19.38 18.48 -33.45
N ASP A 748 -20.42 17.77 -33.91
CA ASP A 748 -20.90 16.52 -33.33
C ASP A 748 -20.15 15.30 -33.90
N VAL A 749 -19.56 14.50 -33.03
CA VAL A 749 -18.98 13.18 -33.32
C VAL A 749 -19.88 12.08 -32.75
N ALA A 750 -20.55 11.34 -33.62
CA ALA A 750 -21.43 10.23 -33.27
C ALA A 750 -20.70 8.88 -33.35
N LEU A 751 -20.63 8.19 -32.21
CA LEU A 751 -20.07 6.85 -32.05
C LEU A 751 -21.22 5.84 -31.90
N SER A 752 -21.44 5.00 -32.90
CA SER A 752 -22.54 4.01 -32.91
C SER A 752 -22.01 2.59 -32.78
N MET A 753 -22.57 1.81 -31.85
CA MET A 753 -22.18 0.42 -31.62
C MET A 753 -23.00 -0.57 -32.45
N SER A 754 -22.30 -1.51 -33.07
CA SER A 754 -22.88 -2.65 -33.79
C SER A 754 -23.39 -3.75 -32.84
N SER A 755 -23.68 -4.93 -33.41
CA SER A 755 -23.96 -6.15 -32.64
C SER A 755 -22.73 -6.72 -31.92
N VAL A 756 -21.51 -6.35 -32.37
CA VAL A 756 -20.23 -6.66 -31.72
C VAL A 756 -19.92 -5.55 -30.71
N VAL A 757 -19.80 -5.93 -29.45
CA VAL A 757 -19.50 -5.03 -28.33
C VAL A 757 -18.01 -5.18 -27.98
N PRO A 758 -17.26 -4.07 -27.84
CA PRO A 758 -15.85 -4.12 -27.47
C PRO A 758 -15.63 -4.37 -25.97
N ASP A 759 -14.38 -4.62 -25.59
CA ASP A 759 -13.98 -4.64 -24.17
C ASP A 759 -14.22 -3.28 -23.49
N LYS A 760 -14.57 -3.32 -22.20
CA LYS A 760 -14.90 -2.14 -21.40
C LYS A 760 -13.70 -1.21 -21.19
N ALA A 761 -12.50 -1.73 -20.95
CA ALA A 761 -11.32 -0.89 -20.71
C ALA A 761 -10.85 -0.24 -22.02
N ALA A 762 -10.76 -1.02 -23.11
CA ALA A 762 -10.43 -0.51 -24.43
C ALA A 762 -11.43 0.55 -24.92
N TRP A 763 -12.73 0.33 -24.69
CA TRP A 763 -13.78 1.30 -25.03
C TRP A 763 -13.67 2.59 -24.22
N LEU A 764 -13.51 2.52 -22.89
CA LEU A 764 -13.41 3.72 -22.05
C LEU A 764 -12.15 4.52 -22.39
N GLN A 765 -11.02 3.87 -22.68
CA GLN A 765 -9.81 4.56 -23.14
C GLN A 765 -10.00 5.23 -24.50
N PHE A 766 -10.67 4.58 -25.45
CA PHE A 766 -11.00 5.17 -26.74
C PHE A 766 -11.97 6.36 -26.63
N LEU A 767 -12.97 6.26 -25.75
CA LEU A 767 -13.96 7.31 -25.51
C LEU A 767 -13.39 8.50 -24.73
N ALA A 768 -12.32 8.32 -23.96
CA ALA A 768 -11.68 9.35 -23.14
C ALA A 768 -10.92 10.43 -23.93
N VAL A 769 -10.73 10.25 -25.25
CA VAL A 769 -9.94 11.13 -26.14
C VAL A 769 -8.42 11.11 -25.81
N THR A 770 -7.58 11.58 -26.74
CA THR A 770 -6.12 11.53 -26.66
C THR A 770 -5.47 12.56 -25.73
N GLU A 771 -6.23 13.51 -25.20
CA GLU A 771 -5.70 14.64 -24.42
C GLU A 771 -6.20 14.64 -22.96
N LEU A 772 -5.34 15.07 -22.04
CA LEU A 772 -5.67 15.18 -20.61
C LEU A 772 -6.54 16.41 -20.37
N ASN A 773 -7.84 16.19 -20.18
CA ASN A 773 -8.87 17.20 -19.89
C ASN A 773 -9.93 16.63 -18.93
N TRP A 774 -10.96 17.43 -18.60
CA TRP A 774 -12.07 17.05 -17.71
C TRP A 774 -12.77 15.73 -18.11
N TRP A 775 -12.98 15.49 -19.42
CA TRP A 775 -13.69 14.31 -19.92
C TRP A 775 -12.82 13.06 -19.86
N HIS A 776 -11.53 13.18 -20.22
CA HIS A 776 -10.55 12.13 -19.99
C HIS A 776 -10.52 11.74 -18.51
N ALA A 777 -10.38 12.74 -17.62
CA ALA A 777 -10.39 12.54 -16.18
C ALA A 777 -11.65 11.82 -15.68
N LEU A 778 -12.84 12.20 -16.19
CA LEU A 778 -14.12 11.62 -15.80
C LEU A 778 -14.27 10.13 -16.14
N LEU A 779 -13.63 9.66 -17.22
CA LEU A 779 -13.65 8.24 -17.64
C LEU A 779 -12.42 7.44 -17.19
N SER A 780 -11.25 8.08 -17.06
CA SER A 780 -10.00 7.42 -16.67
C SER A 780 -9.92 7.18 -15.17
N SER A 781 -10.42 8.11 -14.34
CA SER A 781 -10.26 8.07 -12.89
C SER A 781 -11.01 6.87 -12.30
N VAL A 782 -10.28 5.90 -11.73
CA VAL A 782 -10.86 4.69 -11.13
C VAL A 782 -11.78 5.05 -9.96
N ASN A 783 -11.36 6.05 -9.18
CA ASN A 783 -12.02 6.56 -7.99
C ASN A 783 -12.52 7.99 -8.24
N ILE A 784 -13.46 8.45 -7.42
CA ILE A 784 -13.88 9.84 -7.28
C ILE A 784 -13.89 10.23 -5.79
N VAL A 785 -13.74 11.51 -5.49
CA VAL A 785 -13.79 12.02 -4.11
C VAL A 785 -15.23 12.34 -3.72
N ARG A 786 -15.73 11.83 -2.59
CA ARG A 786 -17.03 12.17 -2.00
C ARG A 786 -16.79 12.64 -0.57
N GLY A 787 -16.83 13.95 -0.34
CA GLY A 787 -16.37 14.55 0.92
C GLY A 787 -14.87 14.30 1.13
N HIS A 788 -14.49 13.58 2.18
CA HIS A 788 -13.10 13.12 2.39
C HIS A 788 -12.84 11.68 1.88
N SER A 789 -13.85 10.98 1.35
CA SER A 789 -13.76 9.57 0.98
C SER A 789 -13.47 9.33 -0.50
N TYR A 790 -12.80 8.22 -0.83
CA TYR A 790 -12.63 7.70 -2.19
C TYR A 790 -13.67 6.62 -2.50
N VAL A 791 -14.57 6.91 -3.44
CA VAL A 791 -15.62 5.99 -3.93
C VAL A 791 -15.28 5.53 -5.34
N ASP A 792 -15.64 4.30 -5.72
CA ASP A 792 -15.48 3.81 -7.09
C ASP A 792 -16.26 4.70 -8.08
N ASN A 793 -15.66 5.07 -9.21
CA ASN A 793 -16.28 5.95 -10.20
C ASN A 793 -17.47 5.26 -10.89
N PRO A 794 -18.73 5.69 -10.67
CA PRO A 794 -19.92 5.04 -11.21
C PRO A 794 -20.07 5.29 -12.72
N LEU A 795 -19.50 6.38 -13.24
CA LEU A 795 -19.64 6.80 -14.64
C LEU A 795 -18.92 5.83 -15.58
N ARG A 796 -17.85 5.18 -15.10
CA ARG A 796 -17.17 4.07 -15.81
C ARG A 796 -18.07 2.83 -15.99
N CYS A 797 -19.14 2.70 -15.21
CA CYS A 797 -20.17 1.66 -15.42
C CYS A 797 -21.37 2.19 -16.23
N LEU A 798 -21.67 3.48 -16.15
CA LEU A 798 -22.69 4.15 -16.95
C LEU A 798 -22.34 4.16 -18.44
N PHE A 799 -21.10 4.54 -18.78
CA PHE A 799 -20.54 4.56 -20.14
C PHE A 799 -19.94 3.21 -20.59
N ALA A 800 -20.21 2.12 -19.86
CA ALA A 800 -19.81 0.78 -20.30
C ALA A 800 -20.53 0.40 -21.62
N PRO A 801 -19.85 -0.32 -22.54
CA PRO A 801 -20.34 -0.50 -23.91
C PRO A 801 -21.51 -1.52 -23.97
N ARG A 802 -22.54 -1.21 -24.77
CA ARG A 802 -23.76 -2.02 -24.92
C ARG A 802 -24.15 -2.16 -26.39
N LYS A 803 -24.85 -3.26 -26.74
CA LYS A 803 -25.37 -3.48 -28.10
C LYS A 803 -26.34 -2.37 -28.50
N ASN A 804 -26.22 -1.89 -29.74
CA ASN A 804 -27.07 -0.83 -30.31
C ASN A 804 -27.06 0.51 -29.53
N GLN A 805 -26.02 0.76 -28.74
CA GLN A 805 -25.79 2.02 -28.04
C GLN A 805 -25.20 3.06 -29.00
N LYS A 806 -25.56 4.34 -28.82
CA LYS A 806 -24.95 5.47 -29.53
C LYS A 806 -24.51 6.54 -28.55
N VAL A 807 -23.27 7.00 -28.67
CA VAL A 807 -22.76 8.22 -28.01
C VAL A 807 -22.72 9.35 -29.04
N VAL A 808 -23.01 10.57 -28.62
CA VAL A 808 -22.72 11.78 -29.39
C VAL A 808 -21.87 12.69 -28.52
N LEU A 809 -20.71 13.11 -29.03
CA LEU A 809 -19.79 14.05 -28.42
C LEU A 809 -19.90 15.37 -29.19
N THR A 810 -20.40 16.44 -28.58
CA THR A 810 -20.33 17.80 -29.13
C THR A 810 -19.01 18.41 -28.68
N VAL A 811 -18.14 18.74 -29.62
CA VAL A 811 -16.75 19.15 -29.37
C VAL A 811 -16.57 20.65 -29.62
N ASP A 812 -16.03 21.38 -28.65
CA ASP A 812 -15.64 22.79 -28.79
C ASP A 812 -14.14 22.93 -28.53
N GLY A 813 -13.42 23.68 -29.37
CA GLY A 813 -11.97 23.87 -29.29
C GLY A 813 -11.11 22.58 -29.35
N GLY A 814 -11.70 21.41 -29.65
CA GLY A 814 -11.06 20.09 -29.58
C GLY A 814 -11.37 19.29 -28.30
N VAL A 815 -12.06 19.89 -27.32
CA VAL A 815 -12.47 19.26 -26.06
C VAL A 815 -13.99 18.99 -26.09
N PRO A 816 -14.50 17.87 -25.57
CA PRO A 816 -15.94 17.70 -25.41
C PRO A 816 -16.53 18.81 -24.53
N ALA A 817 -17.58 19.47 -25.00
CA ALA A 817 -18.38 20.42 -24.20
C ALA A 817 -19.67 19.75 -23.68
N LYS A 818 -20.23 18.84 -24.48
CA LYS A 818 -21.43 18.08 -24.17
C LYS A 818 -21.33 16.64 -24.68
N VAL A 819 -21.85 15.70 -23.90
CA VAL A 819 -21.94 14.28 -24.27
C VAL A 819 -23.35 13.76 -24.07
N MET A 820 -23.89 13.02 -25.02
CA MET A 820 -25.22 12.41 -24.95
C MET A 820 -25.15 10.90 -25.23
N LEU A 821 -25.86 10.12 -24.42
CA LEU A 821 -25.94 8.66 -24.53
C LEU A 821 -27.35 8.23 -24.94
N PHE A 822 -27.46 7.42 -25.98
CA PHE A 822 -28.72 6.96 -26.55
C PHE A 822 -28.78 5.43 -26.61
N GLY A 823 -29.98 4.88 -26.40
CA GLY A 823 -30.24 3.44 -26.43
C GLY A 823 -29.75 2.67 -25.20
N ALA A 824 -30.15 1.40 -25.12
CA ALA A 824 -29.73 0.43 -24.10
C ALA A 824 -29.89 0.87 -22.62
N ALA A 825 -30.85 1.76 -22.31
CA ALA A 825 -31.11 2.21 -20.93
C ALA A 825 -31.67 1.09 -20.04
N ARG A 826 -32.64 0.32 -20.57
CA ARG A 826 -33.27 -0.81 -19.88
C ARG A 826 -32.50 -2.13 -20.06
N SER A 827 -32.56 -2.99 -19.04
CA SER A 827 -31.98 -4.34 -19.03
C SER A 827 -32.79 -5.39 -19.81
N HIS A 828 -34.06 -5.11 -20.09
CA HIS A 828 -34.97 -6.02 -20.79
C HIS A 828 -36.03 -5.23 -21.60
N GLY A 829 -36.64 -5.90 -22.58
CA GLY A 829 -37.70 -5.34 -23.44
C GLY A 829 -37.19 -4.56 -24.66
N ALA A 830 -38.11 -4.19 -25.55
CA ALA A 830 -37.84 -3.28 -26.65
C ALA A 830 -37.69 -1.84 -26.14
N HIS A 831 -36.78 -1.07 -26.74
CA HIS A 831 -36.43 0.28 -26.28
C HIS A 831 -36.30 1.24 -27.46
N ASN A 832 -36.73 2.50 -27.28
CA ASN A 832 -36.58 3.53 -28.31
C ASN A 832 -35.08 3.89 -28.48
N GLY A 833 -34.52 3.67 -29.67
CA GLY A 833 -33.13 4.01 -29.99
C GLY A 833 -32.81 5.51 -29.95
N GLN A 834 -33.83 6.38 -29.97
CA GLN A 834 -33.69 7.84 -29.88
C GLN A 834 -33.86 8.38 -28.45
N PHE A 835 -34.19 7.55 -27.46
CA PHE A 835 -34.29 8.01 -26.07
C PHE A 835 -32.89 8.32 -25.52
N LYS A 836 -32.70 9.59 -25.11
CA LYS A 836 -31.51 10.11 -24.43
C LYS A 836 -31.50 9.58 -23.00
N ALA A 837 -30.63 8.62 -22.71
CA ALA A 837 -30.52 7.97 -21.41
C ALA A 837 -29.58 8.70 -20.44
N VAL A 838 -28.56 9.40 -20.97
CA VAL A 838 -27.62 10.22 -20.19
C VAL A 838 -27.27 11.47 -20.99
N GLU A 839 -27.10 12.59 -20.28
CA GLU A 839 -26.52 13.82 -20.78
C GLU A 839 -25.43 14.27 -19.80
N VAL A 840 -24.29 14.71 -20.33
CA VAL A 840 -23.20 15.30 -19.55
C VAL A 840 -22.85 16.64 -20.18
N THR A 841 -22.75 17.68 -19.36
CA THR A 841 -22.37 19.04 -19.78
C THR A 841 -21.31 19.60 -18.84
N TYR A 842 -20.32 20.28 -19.40
CA TYR A 842 -19.25 20.93 -18.65
C TYR A 842 -19.34 22.44 -18.73
N ASP A 843 -19.33 23.11 -17.58
CA ASP A 843 -19.16 24.55 -17.48
C ASP A 843 -17.70 24.88 -17.17
N ALA A 844 -16.98 25.37 -18.18
CA ALA A 844 -15.59 25.78 -18.07
C ALA A 844 -15.36 27.03 -17.19
N ALA A 845 -16.41 27.82 -16.87
CA ALA A 845 -16.28 29.00 -16.02
C ALA A 845 -16.21 28.68 -14.52
N CYS A 846 -16.83 27.57 -14.09
CA CYS A 846 -16.77 27.08 -12.70
C CYS A 846 -16.15 25.68 -12.55
N CYS A 847 -15.70 25.07 -13.64
CA CYS A 847 -15.20 23.69 -13.71
C CYS A 847 -16.21 22.63 -13.21
N ALA A 848 -17.51 22.90 -13.32
CA ALA A 848 -18.56 21.96 -12.94
C ALA A 848 -18.93 21.02 -14.09
N ILE A 849 -19.21 19.76 -13.74
CA ILE A 849 -19.71 18.72 -14.62
C ILE A 849 -21.11 18.33 -14.12
N ASP A 850 -22.13 18.68 -14.89
CA ASP A 850 -23.50 18.22 -14.67
C ASP A 850 -23.73 16.90 -15.43
N VAL A 851 -24.18 15.86 -14.72
CA VAL A 851 -24.54 14.56 -15.27
C VAL A 851 -26.02 14.30 -14.99
N THR A 852 -26.85 14.35 -16.04
CA THR A 852 -28.28 13.99 -15.94
C THR A 852 -28.50 12.58 -16.49
N ILE A 853 -29.04 11.70 -15.65
CA ILE A 853 -29.49 10.36 -16.04
C ILE A 853 -31.01 10.39 -16.19
N PHE A 854 -31.53 9.89 -17.31
CA PHE A 854 -32.96 9.94 -17.62
C PHE A 854 -33.57 8.53 -17.54
N GLU A 855 -34.58 8.35 -16.69
CA GLU A 855 -35.44 7.15 -16.72
C GLU A 855 -36.77 7.45 -17.44
N ASN A 856 -37.39 6.44 -18.03
CA ASN A 856 -38.67 6.55 -18.72
C ASN A 856 -39.79 5.95 -17.85
N CYS A 857 -40.62 6.80 -17.25
CA CYS A 857 -41.78 6.40 -16.47
C CYS A 857 -43.06 6.81 -17.22
N ARG A 858 -43.94 5.85 -17.56
CA ARG A 858 -45.24 6.11 -18.21
C ARG A 858 -45.20 6.98 -19.49
N ASN A 859 -44.05 6.98 -20.19
CA ASN A 859 -43.67 7.86 -21.33
C ASN A 859 -43.22 9.29 -20.97
N THR A 860 -43.28 9.72 -19.70
CA THR A 860 -42.51 10.87 -19.21
C THR A 860 -41.03 10.47 -19.06
N SER A 861 -40.13 11.47 -19.11
CA SER A 861 -38.71 11.29 -18.83
C SER A 861 -38.33 12.00 -17.54
N VAL A 862 -37.94 11.24 -16.51
CA VAL A 862 -37.61 11.75 -15.17
C VAL A 862 -36.09 11.91 -15.04
N PRO A 863 -35.55 13.11 -14.76
CA PRO A 863 -34.12 13.36 -14.66
C PRO A 863 -33.56 13.19 -13.25
N LEU A 864 -32.59 12.28 -13.07
CA LEU A 864 -31.70 12.26 -11.92
C LEU A 864 -30.47 13.14 -12.21
N ASN A 865 -30.36 14.27 -11.52
CA ASN A 865 -29.25 15.20 -11.67
C ASN A 865 -28.14 14.91 -10.64
N LEU A 866 -26.94 14.60 -11.12
CA LEU A 866 -25.74 14.41 -10.31
C LEU A 866 -24.71 15.49 -10.67
N LYS A 867 -24.16 16.19 -9.67
CA LYS A 867 -23.15 17.22 -9.87
C LYS A 867 -21.76 16.71 -9.50
N PHE A 868 -20.77 17.04 -10.32
CA PHE A 868 -19.37 16.81 -10.02
C PHE A 868 -18.56 18.09 -10.23
N GLN A 869 -17.54 18.29 -9.41
CA GLN A 869 -16.56 19.36 -9.56
C GLN A 869 -15.27 18.76 -10.13
N TYR A 870 -14.72 19.40 -11.16
CA TYR A 870 -13.40 19.09 -11.68
C TYR A 870 -12.35 19.98 -11.02
N GLU A 871 -11.26 19.37 -10.56
CA GLU A 871 -10.19 20.02 -9.79
C GLU A 871 -8.82 19.57 -10.32
N PRO A 872 -8.31 20.22 -11.40
CA PRO A 872 -7.02 19.88 -12.00
C PRO A 872 -5.82 20.15 -11.05
N SER A 873 -6.00 20.89 -9.95
CA SER A 873 -4.96 21.04 -8.90
C SER A 873 -4.72 19.78 -8.08
N GLN A 874 -5.67 18.83 -8.07
CA GLN A 874 -5.58 17.56 -7.35
C GLN A 874 -5.48 16.38 -8.34
N PRO A 875 -4.39 16.30 -9.13
CA PRO A 875 -4.25 15.42 -10.30
C PRO A 875 -4.49 13.92 -10.09
N TYR A 876 -4.30 13.40 -8.87
CA TYR A 876 -4.42 11.97 -8.60
C TYR A 876 -5.87 11.48 -8.57
N VAL A 877 -6.80 12.29 -8.03
CA VAL A 877 -8.25 12.09 -8.16
C VAL A 877 -8.90 13.48 -8.36
N PRO A 878 -8.98 13.97 -9.61
CA PRO A 878 -9.41 15.34 -9.92
C PRO A 878 -10.94 15.49 -10.05
N ILE A 879 -11.73 14.47 -9.69
CA ILE A 879 -13.20 14.46 -9.82
C ILE A 879 -13.83 14.32 -8.43
N TYR A 880 -14.67 15.29 -8.06
CA TYR A 880 -15.33 15.40 -6.76
C TYR A 880 -16.85 15.33 -6.93
N GLU A 881 -17.54 14.48 -6.19
CA GLU A 881 -19.00 14.37 -6.19
C GLU A 881 -19.63 15.43 -5.28
N VAL A 882 -20.37 16.36 -5.87
CA VAL A 882 -21.14 17.39 -5.15
C VAL A 882 -22.57 16.87 -4.97
N ARG A 883 -22.83 16.33 -3.79
CA ARG A 883 -24.07 15.61 -3.48
C ARG A 883 -25.09 16.52 -2.80
N ASN A 884 -26.25 16.64 -3.44
CA ASN A 884 -27.42 17.38 -2.97
C ASN A 884 -28.60 16.42 -2.72
N ASP A 885 -29.69 16.89 -2.12
CA ASP A 885 -30.90 16.11 -1.83
C ASP A 885 -31.66 15.60 -3.08
N LEU A 886 -31.24 16.04 -4.28
CA LEU A 886 -31.78 15.68 -5.61
C LEU A 886 -32.02 14.19 -5.86
N ILE A 887 -31.36 13.30 -5.12
CA ILE A 887 -31.62 11.85 -5.16
C ILE A 887 -32.99 11.52 -4.53
N LYS A 888 -33.35 12.15 -3.41
CA LYS A 888 -34.70 12.04 -2.81
C LYS A 888 -35.74 12.63 -3.76
N ASP A 889 -35.49 13.82 -4.32
CA ASP A 889 -36.41 14.46 -5.28
C ASP A 889 -36.70 13.58 -6.51
N PHE A 890 -35.65 12.96 -7.07
CA PHE A 890 -35.79 12.01 -8.19
C PHE A 890 -36.67 10.81 -7.85
N TYR A 891 -36.41 10.14 -6.72
CA TYR A 891 -37.20 8.98 -6.30
C TYR A 891 -38.63 9.39 -5.87
N TRP A 892 -38.81 10.61 -5.36
CA TRP A 892 -40.13 11.15 -5.06
C TRP A 892 -40.97 11.30 -6.33
N CYS A 893 -40.43 11.97 -7.36
CA CYS A 893 -41.08 12.10 -8.67
C CYS A 893 -41.38 10.72 -9.30
N LEU A 894 -40.45 9.77 -9.17
CA LEU A 894 -40.56 8.42 -9.74
C LEU A 894 -41.65 7.55 -9.08
N TRP A 895 -41.94 7.73 -7.79
CA TRP A 895 -42.89 6.88 -7.03
C TRP A 895 -44.23 7.55 -6.71
N PHE A 896 -44.29 8.88 -6.62
CA PHE A 896 -45.52 9.62 -6.31
C PHE A 896 -46.07 10.36 -7.55
N GLY A 897 -45.22 11.05 -8.30
CA GLY A 897 -45.54 11.53 -9.65
C GLY A 897 -44.73 12.75 -10.11
N ASP A 898 -44.67 12.94 -11.43
CA ASP A 898 -43.80 13.91 -12.13
C ASP A 898 -43.97 15.41 -11.73
N ASN A 899 -44.97 15.76 -10.93
CA ASN A 899 -45.31 17.14 -10.54
C ASN A 899 -45.38 17.38 -9.02
N GLU A 900 -45.09 16.38 -8.17
CA GLU A 900 -45.16 16.56 -6.71
C GLU A 900 -43.82 17.03 -6.13
N VAL A 901 -43.85 18.09 -5.32
CA VAL A 901 -42.70 18.55 -4.52
C VAL A 901 -42.68 17.77 -3.21
N MET A 902 -41.52 17.25 -2.81
CA MET A 902 -41.36 16.51 -1.55
C MET A 902 -41.71 17.39 -0.34
N PRO A 903 -42.70 17.03 0.49
CA PRO A 903 -43.05 17.77 1.70
C PRO A 903 -42.07 17.46 2.84
N GLN A 904 -42.10 18.27 3.90
CA GLN A 904 -41.52 17.87 5.18
C GLN A 904 -42.38 16.76 5.80
N LEU A 905 -41.74 15.70 6.31
CA LEU A 905 -42.36 14.51 6.89
C LEU A 905 -41.71 14.20 8.24
N ASP A 906 -42.49 14.09 9.31
CA ASP A 906 -42.01 13.62 10.61
C ASP A 906 -41.97 12.08 10.65
N VAL A 907 -40.93 11.51 11.26
CA VAL A 907 -40.80 10.06 11.51
C VAL A 907 -41.80 9.52 12.54
N ARG A 908 -42.52 10.39 13.27
CA ARG A 908 -43.55 10.02 14.24
C ARG A 908 -44.99 10.09 13.71
N GLU A 909 -45.20 10.62 12.50
CA GLU A 909 -46.53 10.71 11.89
C GLU A 909 -46.99 9.39 11.26
N THR A 910 -48.31 9.21 11.14
CA THR A 910 -48.90 8.07 10.40
C THR A 910 -49.17 8.50 8.97
N PHE A 911 -48.56 7.81 8.00
CA PHE A 911 -48.74 8.09 6.58
C PHE A 911 -49.92 7.32 5.98
N TYR A 912 -50.61 7.95 5.03
CA TYR A 912 -51.74 7.36 4.32
C TYR A 912 -51.47 7.29 2.81
N SER A 913 -51.97 6.21 2.19
CA SER A 913 -52.16 6.06 0.74
C SER A 913 -53.51 6.66 0.31
N PRO A 914 -53.69 7.05 -0.96
CA PRO A 914 -55.01 7.33 -1.51
C PRO A 914 -55.89 6.06 -1.54
N GLU A 915 -57.20 6.24 -1.59
CA GLU A 915 -58.16 5.14 -1.74
C GLU A 915 -58.10 4.54 -3.15
N VAL A 916 -58.06 3.20 -3.25
CA VAL A 916 -57.89 2.46 -4.52
C VAL A 916 -59.03 1.47 -4.72
N THR A 917 -59.82 1.67 -5.77
CA THR A 917 -60.79 0.66 -6.24
C THR A 917 -60.06 -0.39 -7.09
N ILE A 918 -59.94 -1.61 -6.58
CA ILE A 918 -59.30 -2.73 -7.30
C ILE A 918 -60.25 -3.25 -8.40
N THR A 919 -59.83 -3.23 -9.65
CA THR A 919 -60.61 -3.77 -10.78
C THR A 919 -60.13 -5.17 -11.19
N ALA A 920 -60.97 -5.90 -11.93
CA ALA A 920 -60.59 -7.21 -12.48
C ALA A 920 -59.37 -7.13 -13.41
N ALA A 921 -59.24 -6.04 -14.17
CA ALA A 921 -58.12 -5.84 -15.09
C ALA A 921 -56.78 -5.64 -14.36
N ASP A 922 -56.79 -5.05 -13.16
CA ASP A 922 -55.58 -4.89 -12.34
C ASP A 922 -55.09 -6.25 -11.84
N ILE A 923 -56.01 -7.11 -11.41
CA ILE A 923 -55.72 -8.47 -10.94
C ILE A 923 -55.21 -9.35 -12.10
N GLU A 924 -55.87 -9.29 -13.26
CA GLU A 924 -55.43 -9.99 -14.48
C GLU A 924 -54.03 -9.52 -14.93
N THR A 925 -53.74 -8.22 -14.86
CA THR A 925 -52.42 -7.66 -15.23
C THR A 925 -51.33 -8.04 -14.22
N PHE A 926 -51.68 -8.23 -12.94
CA PHE A 926 -50.72 -8.55 -11.88
C PHE A 926 -50.33 -10.04 -11.84
N CYS A 927 -51.20 -10.96 -12.28
CA CYS A 927 -50.94 -12.42 -12.35
C CYS A 927 -50.41 -13.06 -11.04
N GLY A 928 -50.74 -12.49 -9.88
CA GLY A 928 -50.27 -12.94 -8.56
C GLY A 928 -51.40 -13.44 -7.63
N VAL A 929 -51.05 -13.80 -6.39
CA VAL A 929 -52.06 -14.12 -5.36
C VAL A 929 -52.72 -12.80 -4.91
N PRO A 930 -54.05 -12.72 -4.70
CA PRO A 930 -54.72 -11.47 -4.33
C PRO A 930 -54.19 -10.79 -3.05
N MET A 931 -53.54 -11.55 -2.16
CA MET A 931 -52.90 -11.01 -0.95
C MET A 931 -51.63 -10.20 -1.25
N ASP A 932 -50.87 -10.57 -2.30
CA ASP A 932 -49.65 -9.84 -2.68
C ASP A 932 -49.99 -8.45 -3.24
N PHE A 933 -51.20 -8.25 -3.78
CA PHE A 933 -51.68 -6.95 -4.26
C PHE A 933 -51.78 -5.90 -3.13
N ALA A 934 -51.81 -6.32 -1.86
CA ALA A 934 -51.77 -5.40 -0.71
C ALA A 934 -50.54 -4.47 -0.73
N ILE A 935 -49.40 -4.92 -1.27
CA ILE A 935 -48.22 -4.06 -1.41
C ILE A 935 -48.45 -2.94 -2.42
N VAL A 936 -49.32 -3.13 -3.42
CA VAL A 936 -49.63 -2.13 -4.45
C VAL A 936 -50.47 -0.99 -3.86
N THR A 937 -51.41 -1.31 -2.97
CA THR A 937 -52.21 -0.30 -2.26
C THR A 937 -51.44 0.41 -1.15
N ASP A 938 -50.52 -0.28 -0.48
CA ASP A 938 -49.78 0.25 0.68
C ASP A 938 -48.42 0.90 0.31
N TRP A 939 -47.94 0.71 -0.93
CA TRP A 939 -46.61 1.18 -1.40
C TRP A 939 -46.35 2.65 -1.08
N GLN A 940 -47.33 3.53 -1.30
CA GLN A 940 -47.16 4.96 -1.10
C GLN A 940 -47.06 5.35 0.37
N ALA A 941 -47.84 4.73 1.27
CA ALA A 941 -47.70 4.95 2.71
C ALA A 941 -46.36 4.40 3.23
N ILE A 942 -46.02 3.16 2.86
CA ILE A 942 -44.76 2.51 3.26
C ILE A 942 -43.54 3.31 2.78
N MET A 943 -43.51 3.74 1.51
CA MET A 943 -42.34 4.45 0.97
C MET A 943 -42.18 5.88 1.51
N LYS A 944 -43.24 6.57 1.98
CA LYS A 944 -43.09 7.88 2.65
C LYS A 944 -42.17 7.81 3.88
N THR A 945 -42.14 6.67 4.59
CA THR A 945 -41.30 6.47 5.80
C THR A 945 -39.80 6.69 5.59
N ILE A 946 -39.30 6.51 4.36
CA ILE A 946 -37.87 6.63 4.04
C ILE A 946 -37.46 8.01 3.47
N PHE A 947 -38.40 8.94 3.26
CA PHE A 947 -38.05 10.28 2.73
C PHE A 947 -37.75 11.33 3.80
N SER A 948 -38.23 11.17 5.05
CA SER A 948 -38.06 12.16 6.13
C SER A 948 -36.62 12.67 6.29
N ALA A 949 -36.46 13.94 6.66
CA ALA A 949 -35.16 14.58 6.88
C ALA A 949 -34.35 13.91 8.01
N SER A 950 -35.02 13.42 9.06
CA SER A 950 -34.40 12.65 10.14
C SER A 950 -33.91 11.25 9.69
N VAL A 951 -34.27 10.84 8.48
CA VAL A 951 -33.77 9.64 7.79
C VAL A 951 -32.89 10.08 6.60
N ASP A 952 -31.72 10.64 6.92
CA ASP A 952 -30.62 10.74 5.95
C ASP A 952 -30.13 9.33 5.56
N GLY A 953 -29.84 9.15 4.27
CA GLY A 953 -29.52 7.86 3.67
C GLY A 953 -29.39 7.89 2.14
N ASP A 954 -28.51 7.03 1.61
CA ASP A 954 -28.27 6.91 0.16
C ASP A 954 -29.30 5.98 -0.51
N LEU A 955 -30.36 6.55 -1.11
CA LEU A 955 -31.42 5.78 -1.79
C LEU A 955 -30.88 4.92 -2.93
N LEU A 956 -29.84 5.35 -3.64
CA LEU A 956 -29.15 4.55 -4.66
C LEU A 956 -28.43 3.30 -4.08
N LYS A 957 -28.31 3.21 -2.75
CA LYS A 957 -27.74 2.07 -2.02
C LYS A 957 -28.74 1.35 -1.12
N LEU A 958 -30.01 1.78 -1.11
CA LEU A 958 -31.11 1.16 -0.37
C LEU A 958 -31.23 -0.34 -0.73
N VAL A 959 -31.56 -1.15 0.27
CA VAL A 959 -31.88 -2.58 0.09
C VAL A 959 -33.18 -2.87 0.82
N HIS A 960 -34.15 -3.46 0.12
CA HIS A 960 -35.31 -4.08 0.75
C HIS A 960 -34.82 -5.42 1.35
N LEU A 961 -34.71 -5.50 2.68
CA LEU A 961 -34.19 -6.68 3.38
C LEU A 961 -35.21 -7.82 3.42
N SER A 962 -36.46 -7.47 3.71
CA SER A 962 -37.56 -8.42 3.84
C SER A 962 -38.89 -7.72 3.62
N ASN A 963 -39.71 -8.29 2.75
CA ASN A 963 -41.15 -8.02 2.67
C ASN A 963 -41.85 -9.25 3.22
N GLY A 964 -42.49 -9.16 4.39
CA GLY A 964 -43.10 -10.35 5.01
C GLY A 964 -43.39 -10.25 6.50
N PHE A 965 -44.26 -11.15 6.94
CA PHE A 965 -44.88 -11.16 8.26
C PHE A 965 -43.93 -11.72 9.35
N LYS A 966 -43.16 -10.82 9.98
CA LYS A 966 -42.35 -11.03 11.21
C LYS A 966 -41.07 -11.89 11.06
N ILE A 967 -40.18 -11.96 12.06
CA ILE A 967 -38.95 -11.13 12.17
C ILE A 967 -37.70 -12.04 12.09
N VAL A 968 -36.56 -11.52 11.63
CA VAL A 968 -35.20 -12.12 11.77
C VAL A 968 -34.20 -11.06 12.31
N PRO A 969 -33.24 -11.40 13.21
CA PRO A 969 -32.27 -10.43 13.74
C PRO A 969 -31.25 -9.89 12.71
N GLY A 970 -30.91 -8.60 12.83
CA GLY A 970 -30.08 -7.87 11.86
C GLY A 970 -28.57 -7.85 12.12
N SER A 971 -27.81 -7.28 11.18
CA SER A 971 -26.34 -7.17 11.22
C SER A 971 -25.82 -5.73 11.01
N ASN A 972 -24.55 -5.48 11.35
CA ASN A 972 -23.97 -4.15 11.59
C ASN A 972 -23.60 -3.34 10.31
N VAL A 973 -24.48 -3.26 9.29
CA VAL A 973 -24.09 -2.83 7.92
C VAL A 973 -24.82 -1.56 7.41
N GLY A 974 -25.64 -0.90 8.23
CA GLY A 974 -26.32 0.35 7.83
C GLY A 974 -27.37 0.85 8.81
N LYS A 975 -28.18 1.84 8.39
CA LYS A 975 -29.36 2.33 9.10
C LYS A 975 -30.60 1.58 8.58
N THR A 976 -31.26 0.84 9.46
CA THR A 976 -32.47 0.07 9.15
C THR A 976 -33.70 0.92 9.41
N VAL A 977 -34.69 0.85 8.50
CA VAL A 977 -36.04 1.38 8.71
C VAL A 977 -37.02 0.21 8.63
N LYS A 978 -37.89 0.06 9.64
CA LYS A 978 -39.00 -0.91 9.66
C LYS A 978 -40.29 -0.12 9.48
N ALA A 979 -41.17 -0.57 8.60
CA ALA A 979 -42.50 -0.01 8.40
C ALA A 979 -43.56 -1.10 8.62
N GLN A 980 -44.63 -0.76 9.34
CA GLN A 980 -45.85 -1.54 9.44
C GLN A 980 -47.01 -0.70 8.89
N GLY A 981 -47.65 -1.19 7.84
CA GLY A 981 -48.85 -0.60 7.24
C GLY A 981 -50.07 -1.49 7.48
N TYR A 982 -51.27 -0.91 7.41
CA TYR A 982 -52.53 -1.61 7.64
C TYR A 982 -53.52 -1.30 6.51
N VAL A 983 -53.74 -2.26 5.61
CA VAL A 983 -54.77 -2.15 4.58
C VAL A 983 -56.13 -2.29 5.25
N THR A 984 -56.96 -1.25 5.14
CA THR A 984 -58.32 -1.23 5.70
C THR A 984 -59.39 -1.34 4.62
N VAL A 985 -60.52 -1.96 4.97
CA VAL A 985 -61.75 -2.00 4.17
C VAL A 985 -62.91 -1.62 5.10
N ASP A 986 -63.77 -0.69 4.69
CA ASP A 986 -64.82 -0.09 5.53
C ASP A 986 -64.31 0.39 6.91
N GLY A 987 -63.09 0.94 6.94
CA GLY A 987 -62.42 1.41 8.17
C GLY A 987 -61.92 0.31 9.12
N LYS A 988 -61.94 -0.96 8.72
CA LYS A 988 -61.42 -2.09 9.52
C LYS A 988 -60.13 -2.64 8.91
N PRO A 989 -59.07 -2.90 9.69
CA PRO A 989 -57.87 -3.53 9.16
C PRO A 989 -58.14 -4.96 8.71
N VAL A 990 -57.62 -5.32 7.54
CA VAL A 990 -57.77 -6.65 6.91
C VAL A 990 -56.42 -7.32 6.68
N ILE A 991 -55.38 -6.55 6.35
CA ILE A 991 -54.01 -7.04 6.12
C ILE A 991 -53.02 -6.09 6.81
N GLU A 992 -52.07 -6.64 7.58
CA GLU A 992 -50.89 -5.93 8.07
C GLU A 992 -49.72 -6.18 7.13
N VAL A 993 -49.09 -5.13 6.59
CA VAL A 993 -47.92 -5.25 5.72
C VAL A 993 -46.68 -4.84 6.51
N SER A 994 -45.68 -5.71 6.61
CA SER A 994 -44.41 -5.44 7.29
C SER A 994 -43.25 -5.48 6.30
N SER A 995 -42.58 -4.35 6.14
CA SER A 995 -41.43 -4.17 5.24
C SER A 995 -40.22 -3.62 6.01
N ALA A 996 -39.02 -4.11 5.68
CA ALA A 996 -37.78 -3.64 6.29
C ALA A 996 -36.75 -3.22 5.23
N PHE A 997 -36.24 -1.99 5.36
CA PHE A 997 -35.29 -1.37 4.45
C PHE A 997 -33.95 -1.11 5.14
N LEU A 998 -32.85 -1.16 4.39
CA LEU A 998 -31.50 -0.87 4.87
C LEU A 998 -30.82 0.17 3.97
N TYR A 999 -30.48 1.32 4.56
CA TYR A 999 -29.51 2.23 3.98
C TYR A 999 -28.10 1.73 4.27
N ARG A 1000 -27.47 1.10 3.28
CA ARG A 1000 -26.08 0.62 3.38
C ARG A 1000 -25.10 1.79 3.43
N GLY A 1001 -24.36 1.88 4.52
CA GLY A 1001 -23.37 2.93 4.75
C GLY A 1001 -22.87 2.96 6.19
N ARG A 1002 -21.91 3.85 6.46
CA ARG A 1002 -21.53 4.21 7.83
C ARG A 1002 -22.10 5.57 8.18
N PHE A 1003 -22.73 5.62 9.34
CA PHE A 1003 -23.28 6.82 9.95
C PHE A 1003 -22.41 7.09 11.19
N ASN A 1004 -21.51 8.07 11.09
CA ASN A 1004 -20.47 8.33 12.10
C ASN A 1004 -20.70 9.63 12.90
N ASN A 1005 -21.66 10.46 12.50
CA ASN A 1005 -21.92 11.76 13.12
C ASN A 1005 -22.81 11.60 14.38
N TYR A 1006 -22.24 11.01 15.42
CA TYR A 1006 -22.97 10.40 16.54
C TYR A 1006 -23.96 11.34 17.24
N GLU A 1007 -23.63 12.64 17.34
CA GLU A 1007 -24.49 13.64 17.97
C GLU A 1007 -25.87 13.74 17.32
N ASN A 1008 -25.98 13.73 15.99
CA ASN A 1008 -27.28 13.86 15.29
C ASN A 1008 -27.97 12.51 14.99
N ILE A 1009 -27.22 11.41 14.97
CA ILE A 1009 -27.75 10.09 14.60
C ILE A 1009 -28.65 9.53 15.69
N TYR A 1010 -28.19 9.58 16.94
CA TYR A 1010 -28.85 8.87 18.03
C TYR A 1010 -30.11 9.57 18.54
N GLU A 1011 -30.20 10.91 18.47
CA GLU A 1011 -31.43 11.64 18.82
C GLU A 1011 -32.62 11.24 17.92
N ASN A 1012 -32.34 10.96 16.65
CA ASN A 1012 -33.32 10.56 15.64
C ASN A 1012 -33.40 9.03 15.45
N THR A 1013 -32.83 8.23 16.36
CA THR A 1013 -32.90 6.77 16.32
C THR A 1013 -33.71 6.27 17.52
N PHE A 1014 -34.88 5.69 17.22
CA PHE A 1014 -35.76 5.05 18.17
C PHE A 1014 -36.15 3.65 17.70
N GLU A 1015 -36.56 2.79 18.61
CA GLU A 1015 -37.25 1.54 18.30
C GLU A 1015 -38.49 1.40 19.20
N THR A 1016 -39.61 1.00 18.59
CA THR A 1016 -40.86 0.72 19.29
C THR A 1016 -41.17 -0.76 19.09
N VAL A 1017 -41.41 -1.49 20.19
CA VAL A 1017 -41.57 -2.95 20.21
C VAL A 1017 -42.86 -3.31 20.93
N GLU A 1018 -43.73 -4.07 20.26
CA GLU A 1018 -44.78 -4.83 20.94
C GLU A 1018 -44.17 -6.12 21.50
N GLU A 1019 -44.07 -6.20 22.82
CA GLU A 1019 -43.45 -7.32 23.53
C GLU A 1019 -44.38 -8.55 23.50
N PRO A 1020 -43.83 -9.79 23.50
CA PRO A 1020 -44.65 -11.00 23.58
C PRO A 1020 -45.36 -11.12 24.94
N ASP A 1021 -46.56 -11.72 24.96
CA ASP A 1021 -47.32 -12.06 26.17
C ASP A 1021 -46.45 -12.83 27.20
N TYR A 1022 -45.94 -12.14 28.23
CA TYR A 1022 -45.09 -12.74 29.27
C TYR A 1022 -45.94 -13.33 30.40
N LEU A 1023 -45.98 -14.67 30.50
CA LEU A 1023 -46.65 -15.39 31.59
C LEU A 1023 -45.69 -15.69 32.76
N ILE A 1024 -45.93 -15.07 33.90
CA ILE A 1024 -45.22 -15.24 35.17
C ILE A 1024 -46.11 -15.98 36.18
N GLU A 1025 -45.55 -16.99 36.87
CA GLU A 1025 -46.24 -17.82 37.86
C GLU A 1025 -45.66 -17.54 39.27
N LEU A 1026 -46.42 -16.85 40.12
CA LEU A 1026 -45.96 -16.33 41.42
C LEU A 1026 -46.03 -17.42 42.50
N ASN A 1027 -45.11 -18.37 42.45
CA ASN A 1027 -45.21 -19.63 43.19
C ASN A 1027 -45.10 -19.55 44.74
N ASN A 1028 -44.76 -18.39 45.32
CA ASN A 1028 -44.73 -18.16 46.76
C ASN A 1028 -44.87 -16.66 47.09
N ASP A 1029 -45.03 -16.34 48.38
CA ASP A 1029 -45.22 -14.95 48.84
C ASP A 1029 -43.97 -14.07 48.66
N ALA A 1030 -42.78 -14.65 48.51
CA ALA A 1030 -41.57 -13.89 48.18
C ALA A 1030 -41.60 -13.40 46.72
N ALA A 1031 -42.12 -14.18 45.77
CA ALA A 1031 -42.36 -13.71 44.40
C ALA A 1031 -43.37 -12.55 44.37
N VAL A 1032 -44.46 -12.68 45.13
CA VAL A 1032 -45.48 -11.64 45.29
C VAL A 1032 -44.84 -10.36 45.82
N GLY A 1033 -44.09 -10.44 46.93
CA GLY A 1033 -43.38 -9.29 47.50
C GLY A 1033 -42.32 -8.68 46.58
N VAL A 1034 -41.55 -9.50 45.85
CA VAL A 1034 -40.54 -9.02 44.89
C VAL A 1034 -41.18 -8.29 43.70
N LEU A 1035 -42.37 -8.70 43.26
CA LEU A 1035 -43.11 -8.01 42.19
C LEU A 1035 -43.79 -6.74 42.72
N GLN A 1036 -44.43 -6.79 43.90
CA GLN A 1036 -45.05 -5.62 44.53
C GLN A 1036 -44.02 -4.54 44.94
N PHE A 1037 -42.75 -4.92 45.13
CA PHE A 1037 -41.64 -3.99 45.35
C PHE A 1037 -41.12 -3.35 44.05
N LYS A 1038 -41.64 -3.71 42.86
CA LYS A 1038 -41.26 -3.04 41.61
C LYS A 1038 -42.03 -1.74 41.46
N GLU A 1039 -41.32 -0.62 41.52
CA GLU A 1039 -41.84 0.74 41.31
C GLU A 1039 -42.65 0.89 40.00
N TRP A 1040 -42.37 0.05 39.00
CA TRP A 1040 -43.07 0.03 37.72
C TRP A 1040 -44.36 -0.81 37.68
N PHE A 1041 -44.68 -1.57 38.73
CA PHE A 1041 -45.86 -2.44 38.77
C PHE A 1041 -46.90 -1.91 39.77
N LYS A 1042 -48.10 -1.63 39.26
CA LYS A 1042 -49.25 -1.18 40.06
C LYS A 1042 -50.34 -2.24 40.01
N TRP A 1043 -50.97 -2.53 41.15
CA TRP A 1043 -52.06 -3.50 41.26
C TRP A 1043 -53.40 -2.76 41.36
N ASP A 1044 -54.38 -3.11 40.54
CA ASP A 1044 -55.60 -2.32 40.35
C ASP A 1044 -56.67 -2.57 41.43
N ASP A 1045 -56.60 -3.69 42.15
CA ASP A 1045 -57.64 -4.15 43.08
C ASP A 1045 -57.09 -4.44 44.48
N GLU A 1046 -56.87 -3.38 45.27
CA GLU A 1046 -56.44 -3.47 46.67
C GLU A 1046 -57.40 -4.31 47.55
N THR A 1047 -58.66 -4.50 47.14
CA THR A 1047 -59.61 -5.36 47.89
C THR A 1047 -59.33 -6.86 47.73
N LYS A 1048 -58.51 -7.23 46.74
CA LYS A 1048 -58.06 -8.60 46.46
C LYS A 1048 -56.54 -8.57 46.33
N PRO A 1049 -55.79 -8.63 47.45
CA PRO A 1049 -54.34 -8.65 47.40
C PRO A 1049 -53.84 -9.83 46.56
N LEU A 1050 -52.78 -9.59 45.80
CA LEU A 1050 -52.12 -10.59 44.97
C LEU A 1050 -51.61 -11.75 45.85
N GLN A 1051 -51.93 -12.99 45.48
CA GLN A 1051 -51.63 -14.19 46.27
C GLN A 1051 -50.67 -15.14 45.57
N ALA A 1052 -49.91 -15.91 46.35
CA ALA A 1052 -49.11 -17.01 45.85
C ALA A 1052 -49.96 -18.02 45.05
N GLY A 1053 -49.42 -18.54 43.95
CA GLY A 1053 -50.12 -19.37 42.97
C GLY A 1053 -50.81 -18.58 41.84
N THR A 1054 -50.80 -17.25 41.87
CA THR A 1054 -51.37 -16.43 40.78
C THR A 1054 -50.47 -16.44 39.54
N GLY A 1055 -51.05 -16.75 38.38
CA GLY A 1055 -50.42 -16.58 37.07
C GLY A 1055 -50.79 -15.25 36.42
N LEU A 1056 -49.82 -14.36 36.22
CA LEU A 1056 -49.98 -13.06 35.57
C LEU A 1056 -49.47 -13.10 34.12
N ILE A 1057 -50.25 -12.56 33.20
CA ILE A 1057 -49.86 -12.36 31.80
C ILE A 1057 -49.66 -10.86 31.57
N PHE A 1058 -48.43 -10.45 31.30
CA PHE A 1058 -48.08 -9.07 30.98
C PHE A 1058 -48.14 -8.86 29.47
N ARG A 1059 -48.78 -7.76 29.05
CA ARG A 1059 -48.79 -7.28 27.65
C ARG A 1059 -48.23 -5.88 27.61
N LEU A 1060 -47.03 -5.75 27.06
CA LEU A 1060 -46.24 -4.53 27.16
C LEU A 1060 -45.89 -4.00 25.77
N LYS A 1061 -45.74 -2.69 25.70
CA LYS A 1061 -45.14 -1.97 24.58
C LYS A 1061 -43.92 -1.22 25.12
N SER A 1062 -42.76 -1.49 24.54
CA SER A 1062 -41.51 -0.79 24.83
C SER A 1062 -41.27 0.28 23.77
N GLU A 1063 -40.79 1.44 24.19
CA GLU A 1063 -40.20 2.45 23.32
C GLU A 1063 -38.82 2.83 23.86
N VAL A 1064 -37.82 2.79 23.00
CA VAL A 1064 -36.43 3.12 23.36
C VAL A 1064 -35.85 4.15 22.40
N THR A 1065 -35.12 5.12 22.94
CA THR A 1065 -34.26 6.03 22.16
C THR A 1065 -32.80 5.72 22.47
N TYR A 1066 -31.90 5.92 21.51
CA TYR A 1066 -30.50 5.54 21.68
C TYR A 1066 -29.63 6.73 22.13
N LYS A 1067 -28.56 6.44 22.87
CA LYS A 1067 -27.49 7.40 23.23
C LYS A 1067 -26.19 7.05 22.52
N ASP A 1068 -25.88 5.76 22.49
CA ASP A 1068 -24.84 5.19 21.65
C ASP A 1068 -25.25 3.78 21.17
N LYS A 1069 -24.28 2.98 20.72
CA LYS A 1069 -24.51 1.61 20.22
C LYS A 1069 -24.97 0.61 21.30
N VAL A 1070 -24.75 0.90 22.57
CA VAL A 1070 -24.97 0.00 23.72
C VAL A 1070 -25.90 0.62 24.76
N ASN A 1071 -25.85 1.95 24.93
CA ASN A 1071 -26.66 2.65 25.93
C ASN A 1071 -27.88 3.34 25.28
N TYR A 1072 -29.04 3.20 25.93
CA TYR A 1072 -30.25 3.95 25.60
C TYR A 1072 -30.20 5.35 26.22
N ARG A 1073 -30.77 6.34 25.53
CA ARG A 1073 -30.97 7.70 26.05
C ARG A 1073 -32.19 7.73 26.95
N SER A 1074 -33.31 7.16 26.50
CA SER A 1074 -34.50 6.91 27.30
C SER A 1074 -35.09 5.52 27.00
N VAL A 1075 -35.71 4.92 28.01
CA VAL A 1075 -36.49 3.68 27.91
C VAL A 1075 -37.85 3.93 28.57
N SER A 1076 -38.92 3.77 27.79
CA SER A 1076 -40.30 3.76 28.27
C SER A 1076 -40.92 2.39 28.03
N VAL A 1077 -41.68 1.89 29.00
CA VAL A 1077 -42.42 0.62 28.92
C VAL A 1077 -43.78 0.82 29.55
N ALA A 1078 -44.84 0.67 28.75
CA ALA A 1078 -46.22 0.80 29.17
C ALA A 1078 -47.01 -0.47 28.83
N GLY A 1079 -47.97 -0.85 29.69
CA GLY A 1079 -48.86 -1.97 29.39
C GLY A 1079 -49.63 -2.50 30.57
N ASP A 1080 -50.28 -3.64 30.38
CA ASP A 1080 -51.28 -4.19 31.30
C ASP A 1080 -50.91 -5.60 31.78
N ALA A 1081 -51.24 -5.89 33.04
CA ALA A 1081 -51.16 -7.23 33.63
C ALA A 1081 -52.54 -7.87 33.76
N PHE A 1082 -52.65 -9.12 33.32
CA PHE A 1082 -53.92 -9.86 33.23
C PHE A 1082 -53.88 -11.18 34.01
N VAL A 1083 -55.00 -11.54 34.63
CA VAL A 1083 -55.26 -12.89 35.16
C VAL A 1083 -56.26 -13.61 34.25
N ARG A 1084 -56.08 -14.93 34.06
CA ARG A 1084 -57.10 -15.78 33.42
C ARG A 1084 -58.15 -16.18 34.45
N ASN A 1085 -59.40 -15.76 34.24
CA ASN A 1085 -60.52 -16.17 35.08
C ASN A 1085 -60.96 -17.62 34.78
N GLN A 1086 -61.94 -18.13 35.55
CA GLN A 1086 -62.46 -19.50 35.40
C GLN A 1086 -63.01 -19.82 34.00
N PHE A 1087 -63.44 -18.80 33.25
CA PHE A 1087 -63.89 -18.92 31.85
C PHE A 1087 -62.76 -18.72 30.82
N LYS A 1088 -61.49 -18.78 31.27
CA LYS A 1088 -60.25 -18.55 30.51
C LYS A 1088 -60.14 -17.16 29.85
N ARG A 1089 -61.02 -16.20 30.19
CA ARG A 1089 -60.92 -14.81 29.71
C ARG A 1089 -59.84 -14.07 30.49
N LEU A 1090 -59.10 -13.21 29.80
CA LEU A 1090 -58.19 -12.26 30.43
C LEU A 1090 -58.99 -11.16 31.13
N VAL A 1091 -58.64 -10.87 32.37
CA VAL A 1091 -59.17 -9.75 33.17
C VAL A 1091 -57.96 -8.92 33.60
N LYS A 1092 -57.96 -7.61 33.32
CA LYS A 1092 -56.90 -6.70 33.79
C LYS A 1092 -56.95 -6.64 35.32
N VAL A 1093 -55.77 -6.69 35.94
CA VAL A 1093 -55.59 -6.65 37.41
C VAL A 1093 -54.45 -5.73 37.85
N GLY A 1094 -53.71 -5.15 36.91
CA GLY A 1094 -52.61 -4.25 37.19
C GLY A 1094 -52.11 -3.53 35.94
N LEU A 1095 -51.33 -2.49 36.19
CA LEU A 1095 -50.74 -1.59 35.21
C LEU A 1095 -49.21 -1.64 35.33
N VAL A 1096 -48.52 -1.58 34.19
CA VAL A 1096 -47.08 -1.44 34.09
C VAL A 1096 -46.74 -0.10 33.47
N GLU A 1097 -45.98 0.71 34.20
CA GLU A 1097 -45.47 2.02 33.76
C GLU A 1097 -44.02 2.15 34.24
N PHE A 1098 -43.08 2.20 33.30
CA PHE A 1098 -41.67 2.47 33.56
C PHE A 1098 -41.17 3.51 32.57
N GLU A 1099 -40.54 4.57 33.05
CA GLU A 1099 -39.84 5.55 32.21
C GLU A 1099 -38.52 5.93 32.91
N ARG A 1100 -37.41 5.86 32.17
CA ARG A 1100 -36.09 6.20 32.71
C ARG A 1100 -35.05 6.52 31.63
N ASP A 1101 -34.24 7.54 31.90
CA ASP A 1101 -33.08 7.92 31.08
C ASP A 1101 -31.80 7.13 31.39
N ASP A 1102 -30.83 7.18 30.48
CA ASP A 1102 -29.47 6.63 30.59
C ASP A 1102 -29.41 5.14 31.02
N CYS A 1103 -30.27 4.31 30.43
CA CYS A 1103 -30.37 2.89 30.72
C CYS A 1103 -29.51 2.01 29.79
N GLN A 1104 -28.87 0.96 30.34
CA GLN A 1104 -28.10 -0.02 29.57
C GLN A 1104 -28.94 -1.21 29.05
N CYS A 1105 -30.16 -1.35 29.56
CA CYS A 1105 -31.11 -2.41 29.19
C CYS A 1105 -32.55 -1.94 29.48
N ASN A 1106 -33.55 -2.73 29.06
CA ASN A 1106 -34.94 -2.58 29.50
C ASN A 1106 -35.16 -3.45 30.75
N PRO A 1107 -35.23 -2.88 31.97
CA PRO A 1107 -35.25 -3.66 33.21
C PRO A 1107 -36.56 -4.39 33.44
N VAL A 1108 -37.68 -3.91 32.89
CA VAL A 1108 -39.00 -4.57 32.98
C VAL A 1108 -38.96 -5.87 32.18
N VAL A 1109 -38.55 -5.79 30.91
CA VAL A 1109 -38.46 -6.95 30.01
C VAL A 1109 -37.37 -7.92 30.47
N THR A 1110 -36.22 -7.44 30.92
CA THR A 1110 -35.19 -8.32 31.52
C THR A 1110 -35.70 -9.06 32.76
N TYR A 1111 -36.42 -8.39 33.68
CA TYR A 1111 -37.03 -9.07 34.83
C TYR A 1111 -38.03 -10.14 34.40
N LEU A 1112 -38.92 -9.84 33.45
CA LEU A 1112 -39.91 -10.80 32.96
C LEU A 1112 -39.24 -12.01 32.28
N GLN A 1113 -38.23 -11.79 31.44
CA GLN A 1113 -37.46 -12.86 30.78
C GLN A 1113 -36.72 -13.76 31.79
N CYS A 1114 -36.05 -13.17 32.79
CA CYS A 1114 -35.35 -13.93 33.84
C CYS A 1114 -36.28 -14.71 34.78
N THR A 1115 -37.58 -14.39 34.82
CA THR A 1115 -38.57 -15.04 35.70
C THR A 1115 -39.33 -16.19 34.99
N ILE A 1116 -38.98 -16.52 33.74
CA ILE A 1116 -39.57 -17.66 33.00
C ILE A 1116 -38.95 -18.99 33.46
N ASN A 1117 -39.80 -19.99 33.68
CA ASN A 1117 -39.39 -21.35 34.02
C ASN A 1117 -38.58 -22.02 32.88
N PRO A 1118 -37.30 -22.43 33.09
CA PRO A 1118 -36.42 -22.94 32.04
C PRO A 1118 -36.90 -24.24 31.38
N SER A 1119 -37.76 -25.02 32.04
CA SER A 1119 -38.34 -26.26 31.47
C SER A 1119 -39.27 -26.03 30.26
N ARG A 1120 -39.52 -24.77 29.90
CA ARG A 1120 -40.18 -24.39 28.63
C ARG A 1120 -39.24 -24.40 27.41
N ILE A 1121 -37.92 -24.39 27.60
CA ILE A 1121 -36.92 -24.54 26.52
C ILE A 1121 -36.94 -25.99 26.03
N SER A 1122 -36.88 -26.94 26.96
CA SER A 1122 -37.01 -28.37 26.71
C SER A 1122 -37.50 -29.07 27.97
N LYS A 1123 -38.28 -30.14 27.83
CA LYS A 1123 -38.68 -31.01 28.96
C LYS A 1123 -37.49 -31.65 29.69
N MET A 1124 -36.31 -31.67 29.06
CA MET A 1124 -35.07 -32.17 29.68
C MET A 1124 -34.21 -31.06 30.31
N PHE A 1125 -34.45 -29.79 29.98
CA PHE A 1125 -33.69 -28.66 30.51
C PHE A 1125 -34.33 -28.13 31.80
N ASN A 1126 -34.02 -28.81 32.90
CA ASN A 1126 -34.55 -28.52 34.23
C ASN A 1126 -33.53 -27.75 35.11
N ASP A 1127 -33.92 -27.45 36.34
CA ASP A 1127 -33.12 -26.69 37.30
C ASP A 1127 -31.77 -27.38 37.66
N ALA A 1128 -31.67 -28.70 37.51
CA ALA A 1128 -30.41 -29.43 37.70
C ALA A 1128 -29.49 -29.31 36.47
N ALA A 1129 -30.03 -29.42 35.25
CA ALA A 1129 -29.28 -29.19 34.01
C ALA A 1129 -28.80 -27.73 33.90
N LEU A 1130 -29.59 -26.76 34.36
CA LEU A 1130 -29.18 -25.36 34.43
C LEU A 1130 -28.02 -25.16 35.42
N ARG A 1131 -28.06 -25.81 36.59
CA ARG A 1131 -26.95 -25.79 37.56
C ARG A 1131 -25.70 -26.49 37.00
N GLU A 1132 -25.85 -27.63 36.34
CA GLU A 1132 -24.74 -28.34 35.69
C GLU A 1132 -24.05 -27.47 34.62
N VAL A 1133 -24.80 -26.69 33.85
CA VAL A 1133 -24.25 -25.68 32.93
C VAL A 1133 -23.54 -24.55 33.67
N VAL A 1134 -24.13 -24.00 34.75
CA VAL A 1134 -23.50 -22.92 35.55
C VAL A 1134 -22.22 -23.40 36.24
N ASP A 1135 -22.23 -24.59 36.84
CA ASP A 1135 -21.07 -25.21 37.48
C ASP A 1135 -19.99 -25.56 36.45
N THR A 1136 -20.35 -26.03 35.26
CA THR A 1136 -19.40 -26.27 34.16
C THR A 1136 -18.77 -24.98 33.67
N ILE A 1137 -19.55 -23.90 33.49
CA ILE A 1137 -19.03 -22.57 33.12
C ILE A 1137 -18.10 -22.04 34.22
N LEU A 1138 -18.47 -22.18 35.50
CA LEU A 1138 -17.63 -21.81 36.64
C LEU A 1138 -16.32 -22.60 36.65
N HIS A 1139 -16.36 -23.91 36.38
CA HIS A 1139 -15.18 -24.77 36.36
C HIS A 1139 -14.26 -24.51 35.17
N CYS A 1140 -14.81 -24.17 33.99
CA CYS A 1140 -14.04 -23.88 32.78
C CYS A 1140 -13.50 -22.43 32.72
N THR A 1141 -14.20 -21.45 33.29
CA THR A 1141 -13.85 -20.01 33.18
C THR A 1141 -13.30 -19.40 34.47
N GLY A 1142 -13.43 -20.09 35.61
CA GLY A 1142 -13.08 -19.57 36.93
C GLY A 1142 -13.96 -18.41 37.42
N CYS A 1143 -15.03 -18.07 36.69
CA CYS A 1143 -15.86 -16.89 36.95
C CYS A 1143 -17.24 -17.27 37.49
N LEU A 1144 -17.69 -16.61 38.57
CA LEU A 1144 -18.99 -16.86 39.17
C LEU A 1144 -20.11 -16.19 38.37
N LEU A 1145 -20.90 -16.99 37.65
CA LEU A 1145 -22.14 -16.54 37.02
C LEU A 1145 -23.28 -16.56 38.04
N GLU A 1146 -23.39 -15.49 38.84
CA GLU A 1146 -24.41 -15.39 39.91
C GLU A 1146 -25.82 -15.11 39.34
N ILE A 1147 -26.50 -16.16 38.89
CA ILE A 1147 -27.93 -16.10 38.54
C ILE A 1147 -28.76 -16.05 39.83
N VAL A 1148 -29.00 -14.84 40.34
CA VAL A 1148 -29.81 -14.59 41.56
C VAL A 1148 -31.30 -14.84 41.29
N ASN A 1149 -31.70 -16.11 41.19
CA ASN A 1149 -33.10 -16.51 41.16
C ASN A 1149 -33.63 -16.60 42.61
N TYR A 1150 -34.36 -15.58 43.06
CA TYR A 1150 -34.75 -15.38 44.47
C TYR A 1150 -35.92 -16.28 44.93
N MET A 1151 -35.91 -17.55 44.51
CA MET A 1151 -37.03 -18.51 44.61
C MET A 1151 -36.61 -19.89 45.16
N GLY A 1152 -35.67 -19.93 46.12
CA GLY A 1152 -35.14 -21.18 46.67
C GLY A 1152 -34.67 -21.11 48.13
N SER A 1153 -35.43 -21.75 49.02
CA SER A 1153 -35.14 -22.13 50.42
C SER A 1153 -33.72 -21.91 51.00
N ASN A 1154 -33.64 -21.06 52.03
CA ASN A 1154 -32.64 -20.97 53.11
C ASN A 1154 -31.37 -21.85 53.01
N SER A 1155 -30.24 -21.24 52.70
CA SER A 1155 -28.90 -21.67 53.16
C SER A 1155 -27.93 -20.48 53.15
N HIS A 1156 -27.63 -19.89 54.32
CA HIS A 1156 -26.63 -18.82 54.41
C HIS A 1156 -25.20 -19.37 54.37
N ARG A 1157 -24.43 -18.97 53.36
CA ARG A 1157 -22.96 -18.85 53.44
C ARG A 1157 -22.55 -17.44 53.03
N ARG A 1158 -22.28 -16.58 54.02
CA ARG A 1158 -21.46 -15.38 53.79
C ARG A 1158 -20.02 -15.83 53.59
N VAL A 1159 -19.42 -15.48 52.47
CA VAL A 1159 -17.97 -15.39 52.31
C VAL A 1159 -17.69 -13.99 51.78
N ASN A 1160 -17.16 -13.12 52.64
CA ASN A 1160 -16.65 -11.83 52.21
C ASN A 1160 -15.29 -12.04 51.53
N ASN A 1161 -15.13 -11.58 50.30
CA ASN A 1161 -13.83 -11.10 49.82
C ASN A 1161 -14.01 -10.09 48.68
N THR A 1162 -12.96 -9.31 48.41
CA THR A 1162 -13.08 -7.98 47.80
C THR A 1162 -12.58 -7.87 46.36
N SER A 1163 -13.35 -7.14 45.54
CA SER A 1163 -12.91 -6.28 44.42
C SER A 1163 -12.15 -6.87 43.20
N SER A 1164 -12.46 -6.31 42.02
CA SER A 1164 -11.74 -6.40 40.74
C SER A 1164 -11.78 -7.73 39.95
N ALA A 1165 -12.91 -7.98 39.26
CA ALA A 1165 -13.02 -8.98 38.19
C ALA A 1165 -13.86 -8.52 36.96
N ALA A 1166 -14.21 -7.23 36.86
CA ALA A 1166 -15.29 -6.74 35.98
C ALA A 1166 -14.90 -6.50 34.49
N SER A 1167 -13.74 -6.97 34.02
CA SER A 1167 -13.16 -6.54 32.73
C SER A 1167 -12.80 -7.64 31.72
N SER A 1168 -12.80 -8.93 32.09
CA SER A 1168 -12.40 -10.03 31.19
C SER A 1168 -13.57 -10.74 30.48
N CYS A 1169 -14.70 -10.94 31.16
CA CYS A 1169 -15.80 -11.82 30.71
C CYS A 1169 -16.64 -11.32 29.51
N ARG A 1170 -16.15 -10.35 28.71
CA ARG A 1170 -16.86 -9.80 27.54
C ARG A 1170 -16.68 -10.61 26.24
N GLY A 1171 -15.95 -11.73 26.27
CA GLY A 1171 -15.62 -12.53 25.08
C GLY A 1171 -16.59 -13.68 24.76
N GLU A 1172 -16.98 -14.47 25.76
CA GLU A 1172 -17.38 -15.88 25.52
C GLU A 1172 -18.90 -16.14 25.52
N LEU A 1173 -19.71 -15.17 25.97
CA LEU A 1173 -21.18 -15.24 26.02
C LEU A 1173 -21.89 -15.37 24.65
N ARG A 1174 -21.14 -15.54 23.54
CA ARG A 1174 -21.68 -15.79 22.19
C ARG A 1174 -21.82 -17.28 21.83
N CYS A 1175 -21.24 -18.21 22.60
CA CYS A 1175 -21.29 -19.64 22.25
C CYS A 1175 -22.59 -20.34 22.67
N CYS A 1176 -23.31 -19.86 23.69
CA CYS A 1176 -24.44 -20.57 24.30
C CYS A 1176 -25.80 -20.39 23.61
N THR A 1177 -25.82 -19.93 22.35
CA THR A 1177 -27.04 -19.84 21.51
C THR A 1177 -27.14 -20.94 20.44
N GLN A 1178 -26.37 -22.02 20.58
CA GLN A 1178 -26.50 -23.25 19.79
C GLN A 1178 -26.52 -24.48 20.70
N LEU A 1179 -27.63 -24.66 21.43
CA LEU A 1179 -28.07 -25.91 22.07
C LEU A 1179 -29.60 -25.90 22.22
#